data_AF-A0A2N1PA01-F1
#
_entry.id   AF-A0A2N1PA01-F1
#
_cell.length_a   1.000
_cell.length_b   1.000
_cell.length_c   1.000
_cell.angle_alpha   90.00
_cell.angle_beta   90.00
_cell.angle_gamma   90.00
#
_symmetry.space_group_name_H-M   'P 1'
#
loop_
_entity.id
_entity.type
_entity.pdbx_description
1 polymer ?
#
loop_
_entity_poly.entity_id
_entity_poly.type
_entity_poly.pdbx_seq_one_letter_code
_entity_poly.pdbx_strand_id
1 'polypeptide(L)'
;MSIKNYHVGGIMYSFLFRSLVPVLLIVSLACSSVDADAGRCPICIAADWHEFLKLVPVCNDNSYIPLLFNEEKQESSSIAKFMELYEGEFRKYNFKAPDLTISGIYAGMDSLVICPDNMRLAVIASVIAAHLKIPLYFNNDTLPKKAGRKFAVIVGDSNANFHGEVIRLENIESALDYYNNLARNKSMAVIINDDDYSFLAAEVAAHHDCPILDDFEKIAQFQPKYLAWVTKPGTVKKEKVRELYGACRFTEVSKVYDVGVGILTGLSARDVSLLTARAYSYSAMSGDWKTHLVMAAQEMISSDSQMAAGYFETALGGTDFTCSKVRTALKNASYLALCEHGGPSGFAMIGEGWPNGGRIPDLPPFVFAAEACLTGDITGAGVNASIALRSVEAGAVAYIGSMEVGGVALVEKAFAFCTPDFPISEHVRLQNAARMDADADWPRSILIGEPTFHQLDNEIWEYAIHLDDNKAYASVRQEEITFESSILLRLPDTMTIACARLHQDGKNDEMFMTGYIGGGNNITSLPAFGKQTVMMDWPGGNGELILYRNMPFDVAIKHFMLIPIMGWYIFLDNMMTMGDGEYVVFILSILVLAAVLYSQDRKKFHEYLIALLSGAGLAIVILSFYLFCRGGSIIWPCVIGLGLAAATAAMLIPSKHSAIKWISLATIVYTAPIILIVLFTMLTLPLNNTHIKSIFYGLLFFLFFTLIDMAAARFIGLGIYKLINRLVVKKPVDTAAEGGRTDVG
;
A
#
# COMPACT_ATOMS: atom_id res chain seq x y z
N MET A 1 -2.71 -35.60 -88.68
CA MET A 1 -2.89 -34.75 -87.48
C MET A 1 -2.21 -35.44 -86.31
N SER A 2 -1.21 -34.78 -85.73
CA SER A 2 -0.13 -35.37 -84.92
C SER A 2 -0.44 -35.33 -83.43
N ILE A 3 -0.52 -36.50 -82.79
CA ILE A 3 -0.43 -36.69 -81.33
C ILE A 3 1.04 -37.06 -81.06
N LYS A 4 1.90 -36.07 -80.75
CA LYS A 4 3.30 -36.37 -80.36
C LYS A 4 3.97 -35.42 -79.37
N ASN A 5 3.25 -34.52 -78.71
CA ASN A 5 3.87 -33.49 -77.86
C ASN A 5 3.55 -33.53 -76.35
N TYR A 6 2.88 -34.56 -75.81
CA TYR A 6 2.51 -34.56 -74.38
C TYR A 6 3.43 -35.35 -73.42
N HIS A 7 4.46 -36.04 -73.91
CA HIS A 7 5.28 -36.89 -73.02
C HIS A 7 6.57 -36.26 -72.45
N VAL A 8 7.02 -35.12 -72.95
CA VAL A 8 8.26 -34.49 -72.46
C VAL A 8 8.01 -33.62 -71.22
N GLY A 9 6.81 -33.02 -71.09
CA GLY A 9 6.47 -32.20 -69.94
C GLY A 9 6.37 -32.97 -68.61
N GLY A 10 5.80 -34.18 -68.62
CA GLY A 10 5.59 -34.96 -67.40
C GLY A 10 6.88 -35.44 -66.72
N ILE A 11 7.92 -35.75 -67.51
CA ILE A 11 9.21 -36.20 -66.95
C ILE A 11 9.96 -35.01 -66.35
N MET A 12 9.91 -33.84 -66.98
CA MET A 12 10.58 -32.64 -66.47
C MET A 12 9.91 -32.11 -65.20
N TYR A 13 8.58 -32.14 -65.13
CA TYR A 13 7.85 -31.80 -63.90
C TYR A 13 8.08 -32.82 -62.78
N SER A 14 8.12 -34.12 -63.07
CA SER A 14 8.43 -35.15 -62.07
C SER A 14 9.85 -35.00 -61.53
N PHE A 15 10.82 -34.60 -62.34
CA PHE A 15 12.21 -34.45 -61.91
C PHE A 15 12.38 -33.17 -61.08
N LEU A 16 11.84 -32.04 -61.55
CA LEU A 16 11.82 -30.80 -60.77
C LEU A 16 11.09 -31.00 -59.44
N PHE A 17 9.94 -31.66 -59.41
CA PHE A 17 9.21 -31.87 -58.15
C PHE A 17 9.96 -32.81 -57.20
N ARG A 18 10.60 -33.87 -57.70
CA ARG A 18 11.39 -34.80 -56.87
C ARG A 18 12.71 -34.23 -56.38
N SER A 19 13.28 -33.24 -57.05
CA SER A 19 14.54 -32.61 -56.64
C SER A 19 14.32 -31.34 -55.82
N LEU A 20 13.28 -30.55 -56.14
CA LEU A 20 13.03 -29.27 -55.48
C LEU A 20 12.35 -29.44 -54.12
N VAL A 21 11.45 -30.41 -53.98
CA VAL A 21 10.71 -30.64 -52.72
C VAL A 21 11.66 -31.08 -51.59
N PRO A 22 12.59 -32.03 -51.76
CA PRO A 22 13.55 -32.37 -50.71
C PRO A 22 14.49 -31.23 -50.39
N VAL A 23 14.92 -30.44 -51.38
CA VAL A 23 15.78 -29.26 -51.14
C VAL A 23 15.03 -28.18 -50.37
N LEU A 24 13.77 -27.91 -50.70
CA LEU A 24 12.92 -26.99 -49.94
C LEU A 24 12.62 -27.52 -48.54
N LEU A 25 12.44 -28.84 -48.37
CA LEU A 25 12.28 -29.46 -47.06
C LEU A 25 13.58 -29.39 -46.24
N ILE A 26 14.74 -29.61 -46.85
CA ILE A 26 16.04 -29.48 -46.18
C ILE A 26 16.35 -28.03 -45.85
N VAL A 27 16.04 -27.08 -46.73
CA VAL A 27 16.17 -25.63 -46.44
C VAL A 27 15.17 -25.21 -45.37
N SER A 28 13.93 -25.69 -45.42
CA SER A 28 12.93 -25.42 -44.38
C SER A 28 13.35 -26.03 -43.04
N LEU A 29 13.89 -27.26 -43.02
CA LEU A 29 14.41 -27.94 -41.82
C LEU A 29 15.71 -27.31 -41.32
N ALA A 30 16.58 -26.84 -42.21
CA ALA A 30 17.80 -26.12 -41.86
C ALA A 30 17.46 -24.72 -41.31
N CYS A 31 16.55 -23.99 -41.94
CA CYS A 31 16.04 -22.70 -41.43
C CYS A 31 15.26 -22.86 -40.12
N SER A 32 14.54 -23.96 -39.90
CA SER A 32 13.88 -24.23 -38.60
C SER A 32 14.84 -24.81 -37.54
N SER A 33 16.00 -25.34 -37.92
CA SER A 33 17.04 -25.77 -36.97
C SER A 33 17.93 -24.64 -36.45
N VAL A 34 17.95 -23.48 -37.12
CA VAL A 34 18.68 -22.29 -36.66
C VAL A 34 17.92 -21.56 -35.53
N ASP A 35 16.64 -21.86 -35.34
CA ASP A 35 15.78 -21.27 -34.30
C ASP A 35 15.48 -22.23 -33.13
N ALA A 36 16.14 -23.39 -33.03
CA ALA A 36 15.99 -24.24 -31.84
C ALA A 36 16.51 -23.57 -30.54
N ASP A 37 17.42 -22.59 -30.67
CA ASP A 37 17.88 -21.69 -29.60
C ASP A 37 17.05 -20.39 -29.50
N ALA A 38 16.09 -20.16 -30.39
CA ALA A 38 15.26 -18.95 -30.42
C ALA A 38 14.07 -19.01 -29.45
N GLY A 39 13.85 -20.16 -28.79
CA GLY A 39 12.76 -20.37 -27.85
C GLY A 39 13.10 -20.14 -26.37
N ARG A 40 14.34 -19.81 -26.00
CA ARG A 40 14.74 -19.68 -24.59
C ARG A 40 15.29 -18.30 -24.27
N CYS A 41 14.79 -17.71 -23.19
CA CYS A 41 15.14 -16.37 -22.76
C CYS A 41 16.58 -16.33 -22.17
N PRO A 42 17.50 -15.50 -22.69
CA PRO A 42 18.85 -15.42 -22.18
C PRO A 42 18.90 -14.83 -20.76
N ILE A 43 19.90 -15.24 -19.97
CA ILE A 43 20.27 -14.62 -18.68
C ILE A 43 21.78 -14.32 -18.72
N CYS A 44 22.18 -13.12 -18.29
CA CYS A 44 23.56 -12.71 -18.15
C CYS A 44 24.00 -12.84 -16.69
N ILE A 45 25.23 -13.32 -16.45
CA ILE A 45 25.82 -13.39 -15.11
C ILE A 45 27.20 -12.74 -15.14
N ALA A 46 27.40 -11.71 -14.33
CA ALA A 46 28.67 -11.07 -14.12
C ALA A 46 29.34 -11.57 -12.84
N ALA A 47 30.66 -11.74 -12.86
CA ALA A 47 31.41 -12.20 -11.70
C ALA A 47 32.08 -11.08 -10.91
N ASP A 48 32.20 -9.91 -11.51
CA ASP A 48 32.70 -8.70 -10.87
C ASP A 48 31.95 -7.48 -11.38
N TRP A 49 32.15 -6.34 -10.72
CA TRP A 49 31.40 -5.13 -11.00
C TRP A 49 31.78 -4.51 -12.36
N HIS A 50 33.02 -4.73 -12.86
CA HIS A 50 33.41 -4.28 -14.20
C HIS A 50 32.62 -5.01 -15.27
N GLU A 51 32.54 -6.34 -15.16
CA GLU A 51 31.77 -7.18 -16.05
C GLU A 51 30.28 -6.83 -15.98
N PHE A 52 29.74 -6.60 -14.77
CA PHE A 52 28.34 -6.21 -14.58
C PHE A 52 28.04 -4.91 -15.33
N LEU A 53 28.84 -3.86 -15.10
CA LEU A 53 28.65 -2.55 -15.74
C LEU A 53 28.84 -2.59 -17.26
N LYS A 54 29.71 -3.45 -17.78
CA LYS A 54 29.86 -3.69 -19.22
C LYS A 54 28.63 -4.36 -19.85
N LEU A 55 27.92 -5.19 -19.07
CA LEU A 55 26.74 -5.93 -19.53
C LEU A 55 25.44 -5.13 -19.41
N VAL A 56 25.36 -4.12 -18.54
CA VAL A 56 24.17 -3.25 -18.41
C VAL A 56 23.66 -2.70 -19.75
N PRO A 57 24.50 -2.16 -20.67
CA PRO A 57 24.03 -1.70 -21.98
C PRO A 57 23.44 -2.81 -22.85
N VAL A 58 24.00 -4.03 -22.76
CA VAL A 58 23.53 -5.20 -23.52
C VAL A 58 22.19 -5.68 -22.96
N CYS A 59 22.05 -5.70 -21.64
CA CYS A 59 20.91 -6.28 -20.96
C CYS A 59 19.67 -5.37 -20.97
N ASN A 60 19.84 -4.10 -21.34
CA ASN A 60 18.75 -3.12 -21.42
C ASN A 60 18.47 -2.66 -22.86
N ASP A 61 18.97 -3.36 -23.90
CA ASP A 61 18.70 -3.00 -25.29
C ASP A 61 17.42 -3.67 -25.84
N ASN A 62 16.38 -2.86 -26.12
CA ASN A 62 15.08 -3.19 -26.74
C ASN A 62 14.18 -4.18 -25.97
N SER A 63 14.75 -5.12 -25.21
CA SER A 63 14.06 -6.08 -24.35
C SER A 63 14.98 -6.41 -23.18
N TYR A 64 14.45 -6.36 -21.96
CA TYR A 64 15.24 -6.67 -20.76
C TYR A 64 15.75 -8.12 -20.80
N ILE A 65 17.07 -8.27 -20.63
CA ILE A 65 17.74 -9.55 -20.39
C ILE A 65 18.17 -9.55 -18.92
N PRO A 66 17.75 -10.52 -18.10
CA PRO A 66 18.14 -10.57 -16.70
C PRO A 66 19.66 -10.53 -16.52
N LEU A 67 20.14 -9.61 -15.68
CA LEU A 67 21.56 -9.45 -15.36
C LEU A 67 21.79 -9.76 -13.88
N LEU A 68 22.47 -10.87 -13.61
CA LEU A 68 22.77 -11.33 -12.27
C LEU A 68 24.23 -11.06 -11.91
N PHE A 69 24.49 -10.71 -10.66
CA PHE A 69 25.84 -10.60 -10.11
C PHE A 69 26.15 -11.84 -9.26
N ASN A 70 27.28 -12.50 -9.50
CA ASN A 70 27.67 -13.69 -8.76
C ASN A 70 29.18 -13.96 -8.80
N GLU A 71 29.88 -13.51 -7.76
CA GLU A 71 31.34 -13.63 -7.62
C GLU A 71 31.85 -15.08 -7.67
N GLU A 72 31.05 -16.02 -7.18
CA GLU A 72 31.44 -17.43 -7.07
C GLU A 72 31.54 -18.12 -8.45
N LYS A 73 31.00 -17.52 -9.51
CA LYS A 73 30.94 -18.10 -10.87
C LYS A 73 30.30 -19.49 -10.93
N GLN A 74 29.53 -19.85 -9.89
CA GLN A 74 28.84 -21.12 -9.74
C GLN A 74 27.34 -20.89 -9.60
N GLU A 75 26.54 -21.80 -10.14
CA GLU A 75 25.09 -21.72 -10.00
C GLU A 75 24.70 -21.94 -8.54
N SER A 76 24.26 -20.87 -7.87
CA SER A 76 23.67 -20.97 -6.54
C SER A 76 22.24 -21.51 -6.64
N SER A 77 21.71 -22.06 -5.55
CA SER A 77 20.36 -22.62 -5.55
C SER A 77 19.28 -21.57 -5.85
N SER A 78 19.48 -20.32 -5.43
CA SER A 78 18.56 -19.21 -5.73
C SER A 78 18.62 -18.78 -7.20
N ILE A 79 19.80 -18.86 -7.84
CA ILE A 79 19.96 -18.62 -9.28
C ILE A 79 19.31 -19.75 -10.08
N ALA A 80 19.55 -21.01 -9.69
CA ALA A 80 18.91 -22.17 -10.31
C ALA A 80 17.38 -22.06 -10.27
N LYS A 81 16.83 -21.65 -9.12
CA LYS A 81 15.39 -21.47 -8.97
C LYS A 81 14.83 -20.33 -9.83
N PHE A 82 15.55 -19.21 -9.91
CA PHE A 82 15.17 -18.12 -10.82
C PHE A 82 15.16 -18.58 -12.29
N MET A 83 16.19 -19.31 -12.71
CA MET A 83 16.29 -19.84 -14.07
C MET A 83 15.17 -20.82 -14.42
N GLU A 84 14.82 -21.70 -13.48
CA GLU A 84 13.69 -22.64 -13.62
C GLU A 84 12.39 -21.91 -13.91
N LEU A 85 12.10 -20.83 -13.18
CA LEU A 85 10.83 -20.09 -13.27
C LEU A 85 10.76 -19.11 -14.44
N TYR A 86 11.91 -18.56 -14.84
CA TYR A 86 12.01 -17.71 -16.01
C TYR A 86 12.02 -18.51 -17.32
N GLU A 87 12.04 -19.84 -17.25
CA GLU A 87 12.25 -20.74 -18.39
C GLU A 87 13.49 -20.37 -19.21
N GLY A 88 14.46 -19.73 -18.55
CA GLY A 88 15.68 -19.24 -19.17
C GLY A 88 16.68 -20.37 -19.38
N GLU A 89 17.39 -20.36 -20.50
CA GLU A 89 18.58 -21.20 -20.62
C GLU A 89 19.77 -20.47 -20.04
N PHE A 90 20.65 -21.25 -19.41
CA PHE A 90 21.99 -20.83 -19.14
C PHE A 90 22.72 -20.56 -20.46
N ARG A 91 22.56 -19.36 -21.03
CA ARG A 91 23.64 -18.78 -21.80
C ARG A 91 24.73 -18.47 -20.79
N LYS A 92 25.52 -19.50 -20.48
CA LYS A 92 26.95 -19.30 -20.33
C LYS A 92 27.38 -18.68 -21.66
N TYR A 93 27.24 -17.37 -21.81
CA TYR A 93 28.28 -16.65 -22.52
C TYR A 93 29.55 -17.22 -21.93
N ASN A 94 30.34 -17.88 -22.76
CA ASN A 94 31.51 -18.58 -22.30
C ASN A 94 32.48 -17.47 -21.85
N PHE A 95 32.30 -16.97 -20.62
CA PHE A 95 32.86 -15.73 -20.05
C PHE A 95 34.35 -15.86 -19.77
N LYS A 96 35.04 -16.77 -20.48
CA LYS A 96 36.49 -16.66 -20.62
C LYS A 96 36.90 -15.37 -21.34
N ALA A 97 35.97 -14.66 -22.01
CA ALA A 97 36.20 -13.31 -22.56
C ALA A 97 34.88 -12.51 -22.79
N PRO A 98 34.34 -11.80 -21.77
CA PRO A 98 33.18 -10.91 -21.92
C PRO A 98 33.34 -9.90 -23.06
N ASP A 99 34.58 -9.44 -23.28
CA ASP A 99 34.94 -8.51 -24.33
C ASP A 99 34.68 -9.05 -25.74
N LEU A 100 34.75 -10.37 -25.97
CA LEU A 100 34.44 -10.97 -27.28
C LEU A 100 32.94 -10.94 -27.57
N THR A 101 32.11 -11.21 -26.55
CA THR A 101 30.64 -11.13 -26.66
C THR A 101 30.21 -9.71 -26.96
N ILE A 102 30.68 -8.74 -26.16
CA ILE A 102 30.35 -7.32 -26.33
C ILE A 102 30.83 -6.82 -27.69
N SER A 103 32.04 -7.22 -28.11
CA SER A 103 32.58 -6.86 -29.43
C SER A 103 31.80 -7.49 -30.58
N GLY A 104 31.15 -8.63 -30.36
CA GLY A 104 30.25 -9.28 -31.31
C GLY A 104 28.90 -8.57 -31.42
N ILE A 105 28.27 -8.24 -30.28
CA ILE A 105 26.99 -7.54 -30.22
C ILE A 105 27.12 -6.13 -30.82
N TYR A 106 28.16 -5.40 -30.45
CA TYR A 106 28.45 -4.07 -30.97
C TYR A 106 29.39 -4.10 -32.18
N ALA A 107 29.41 -5.21 -32.92
CA ALA A 107 30.23 -5.33 -34.11
C ALA A 107 29.81 -4.29 -35.17
N GLY A 108 30.64 -3.28 -35.37
CA GLY A 108 30.39 -2.24 -36.37
C GLY A 108 29.85 -0.92 -35.81
N MET A 109 29.75 -0.79 -34.48
CA MET A 109 29.49 0.51 -33.86
C MET A 109 30.74 1.40 -33.97
N ASP A 110 30.53 2.62 -34.48
CA ASP A 110 31.56 3.65 -34.63
C ASP A 110 31.76 4.47 -33.34
N SER A 111 30.97 4.18 -32.30
CA SER A 111 30.90 4.93 -31.05
C SER A 111 31.12 4.04 -29.83
N LEU A 112 31.59 4.64 -28.73
CA LEU A 112 31.84 3.94 -27.46
C LEU A 112 31.86 4.89 -26.26
N VAL A 113 31.85 4.30 -25.05
CA VAL A 113 32.15 5.00 -23.80
C VAL A 113 33.44 4.45 -23.20
N ILE A 114 34.30 5.33 -22.69
CA ILE A 114 35.50 4.98 -21.93
C ILE A 114 35.41 5.55 -20.53
N CYS A 115 35.73 4.76 -19.50
CA CYS A 115 35.87 5.24 -18.13
C CYS A 115 37.13 4.71 -17.42
N PRO A 116 37.64 5.40 -16.39
CA PRO A 116 38.67 4.88 -15.51
C PRO A 116 38.12 3.77 -14.60
N ASP A 117 39.03 3.14 -13.87
CA ASP A 117 38.72 2.17 -12.83
C ASP A 117 38.20 2.88 -11.56
N ASN A 118 37.02 3.49 -11.67
CA ASN A 118 36.32 4.19 -10.58
C ASN A 118 34.83 3.83 -10.64
N MET A 119 34.32 3.16 -9.61
CA MET A 119 32.96 2.60 -9.61
C MET A 119 31.87 3.66 -9.84
N ARG A 120 31.95 4.83 -9.20
CA ARG A 120 30.91 5.88 -9.34
C ARG A 120 30.87 6.45 -10.76
N LEU A 121 32.04 6.74 -11.33
CA LEU A 121 32.13 7.19 -12.73
C LEU A 121 31.73 6.08 -13.71
N ALA A 122 32.08 4.83 -13.41
CA ALA A 122 31.75 3.68 -14.23
C ALA A 122 30.24 3.38 -14.23
N VAL A 123 29.54 3.59 -13.12
CA VAL A 123 28.07 3.55 -13.08
C VAL A 123 27.49 4.53 -14.09
N ILE A 124 27.87 5.80 -14.01
CA ILE A 124 27.35 6.83 -14.91
C ILE A 124 27.72 6.53 -16.37
N ALA A 125 28.96 6.10 -16.61
CA ALA A 125 29.44 5.70 -17.94
C ALA A 125 28.65 4.50 -18.51
N SER A 126 28.31 3.53 -17.67
CA SER A 126 27.50 2.37 -18.03
C SER A 126 26.09 2.76 -18.45
N VAL A 127 25.46 3.70 -17.73
CA VAL A 127 24.12 4.16 -18.09
C VAL A 127 24.13 5.06 -19.33
N ILE A 128 25.16 5.90 -19.52
CA ILE A 128 25.37 6.61 -20.79
C ILE A 128 25.51 5.61 -21.94
N ALA A 129 26.30 4.54 -21.76
CA ALA A 129 26.50 3.50 -22.76
C ALA A 129 25.19 2.77 -23.09
N ALA A 130 24.35 2.47 -22.08
CA ALA A 130 23.03 1.87 -22.26
C ALA A 130 22.09 2.80 -23.04
N HIS A 131 21.99 4.07 -22.64
CA HIS A 131 21.13 5.06 -23.32
C HIS A 131 21.52 5.27 -24.79
N LEU A 132 22.83 5.36 -25.05
CA LEU A 132 23.37 5.56 -26.40
C LEU A 132 23.45 4.26 -27.22
N LYS A 133 23.19 3.10 -26.60
CA LYS A 133 23.31 1.76 -27.21
C LYS A 133 24.69 1.49 -27.81
N ILE A 134 25.73 1.79 -27.04
CA ILE A 134 27.14 1.64 -27.43
C ILE A 134 27.92 0.88 -26.34
N PRO A 135 29.07 0.26 -26.68
CA PRO A 135 29.85 -0.49 -25.69
C PRO A 135 30.57 0.41 -24.68
N LEU A 136 30.66 -0.06 -23.44
CA LEU A 136 31.50 0.49 -22.37
C LEU A 136 32.87 -0.23 -22.35
N TYR A 137 33.94 0.55 -22.24
CA TYR A 137 35.30 0.05 -21.98
C TYR A 137 35.94 0.77 -20.79
N PHE A 138 36.73 0.04 -20.02
CA PHE A 138 37.58 0.59 -18.98
C PHE A 138 38.98 0.90 -19.53
N ASN A 139 39.71 1.82 -18.91
CA ASN A 139 41.06 2.21 -19.36
C ASN A 139 42.06 1.04 -19.50
N ASN A 140 41.90 -0.01 -18.69
CA ASN A 140 42.76 -1.19 -18.71
C ASN A 140 42.35 -2.20 -19.81
N ASP A 141 41.19 -1.99 -20.45
CA ASP A 141 40.74 -2.87 -21.52
C ASP A 141 41.58 -2.65 -22.78
N THR A 142 41.84 -3.74 -23.50
CA THR A 142 42.40 -3.63 -24.85
C THR A 142 41.32 -3.09 -25.77
N LEU A 143 41.32 -1.77 -26.01
CA LEU A 143 40.41 -1.16 -26.97
C LEU A 143 40.54 -1.88 -28.32
N PRO A 144 39.43 -2.35 -28.92
CA PRO A 144 39.48 -2.95 -30.23
C PRO A 144 40.19 -2.01 -31.21
N LYS A 145 41.29 -2.49 -31.82
CA LYS A 145 42.10 -1.74 -32.82
C LYS A 145 41.34 -1.47 -34.14
N LYS A 146 40.02 -1.38 -34.13
CA LYS A 146 39.23 -1.14 -35.33
C LYS A 146 39.47 0.29 -35.81
N ALA A 147 40.10 0.41 -36.98
CA ALA A 147 40.05 1.60 -37.80
C ALA A 147 38.58 1.91 -38.12
N GLY A 148 38.10 3.11 -37.75
CA GLY A 148 36.74 3.55 -38.10
C GLY A 148 35.88 4.07 -36.95
N ARG A 149 36.29 3.97 -35.69
CA ARG A 149 35.56 4.62 -34.58
C ARG A 149 35.63 6.14 -34.74
N LYS A 150 34.46 6.80 -34.77
CA LYS A 150 34.31 8.23 -35.05
C LYS A 150 34.05 9.07 -33.81
N PHE A 151 33.45 8.48 -32.77
CA PHE A 151 32.97 9.22 -31.60
C PHE A 151 33.25 8.46 -30.31
N ALA A 152 33.61 9.18 -29.24
CA ALA A 152 33.76 8.61 -27.90
C ALA A 152 33.22 9.56 -26.84
N VAL A 153 32.54 9.00 -25.84
CA VAL A 153 32.31 9.69 -24.57
C VAL A 153 33.36 9.20 -23.57
N ILE A 154 34.16 10.11 -23.05
CA ILE A 154 35.17 9.82 -22.05
C ILE A 154 34.68 10.37 -20.71
N VAL A 155 34.43 9.47 -19.77
CA VAL A 155 33.90 9.77 -18.43
C VAL A 155 35.04 9.67 -17.42
N GLY A 156 35.39 10.76 -16.74
CA GLY A 156 36.48 10.86 -15.78
C GLY A 156 37.86 11.15 -16.40
N ASP A 157 38.88 11.13 -15.55
CA ASP A 157 40.29 11.30 -15.94
C ASP A 157 40.83 10.03 -16.63
N SER A 158 40.49 9.89 -17.91
CA SER A 158 40.99 8.83 -18.78
C SER A 158 42.01 9.37 -19.77
N ASN A 159 43.21 8.78 -19.69
CA ASN A 159 44.31 8.99 -20.64
C ASN A 159 44.13 8.21 -21.96
N ALA A 160 42.93 7.71 -22.24
CA ALA A 160 42.68 6.98 -23.48
C ALA A 160 42.94 7.87 -24.71
N ASN A 161 43.90 7.46 -25.53
CA ASN A 161 44.24 8.16 -26.76
C ASN A 161 43.24 7.73 -27.85
N PHE A 162 42.19 8.53 -28.04
CA PHE A 162 41.16 8.30 -29.04
C PHE A 162 41.31 9.28 -30.21
N HIS A 163 41.36 8.75 -31.44
CA HIS A 163 41.46 9.54 -32.66
C HIS A 163 40.07 9.68 -33.31
N GLY A 164 39.27 10.63 -32.82
CA GLY A 164 37.92 10.94 -33.32
C GLY A 164 37.29 12.12 -32.56
N GLU A 165 35.98 12.33 -32.72
CA GLU A 165 35.21 13.29 -31.93
C GLU A 165 35.08 12.78 -30.49
N VAL A 166 35.28 13.66 -29.51
CA VAL A 166 35.30 13.28 -28.08
C VAL A 166 34.47 14.26 -27.27
N ILE A 167 33.54 13.71 -26.47
CA ILE A 167 32.92 14.42 -25.34
C ILE A 167 33.69 14.00 -24.09
N ARG A 168 34.29 14.96 -23.38
CA ARG A 168 35.01 14.72 -22.12
C ARG A 168 34.16 15.19 -20.95
N LEU A 169 33.88 14.28 -20.03
CA LEU A 169 33.13 14.52 -18.79
C LEU A 169 34.11 14.31 -17.63
N GLU A 170 34.91 15.33 -17.31
CA GLU A 170 36.14 15.20 -16.50
C GLU A 170 35.88 14.79 -15.03
N ASN A 171 34.69 15.07 -14.50
CA ASN A 171 34.31 14.81 -13.11
C ASN A 171 32.90 14.23 -12.99
N ILE A 172 32.54 13.81 -11.77
CA ILE A 172 31.26 13.14 -11.51
C ILE A 172 30.07 14.07 -11.78
N GLU A 173 30.19 15.36 -11.47
CA GLU A 173 29.15 16.36 -11.67
C GLU A 173 28.85 16.53 -13.16
N SER A 174 29.87 16.73 -13.99
CA SER A 174 29.72 16.85 -15.45
C SER A 174 29.16 15.57 -16.08
N ALA A 175 29.53 14.40 -15.55
CA ALA A 175 29.03 13.12 -16.02
C ALA A 175 27.54 12.91 -15.67
N LEU A 176 27.15 13.23 -14.43
CA LEU A 176 25.77 13.19 -13.98
C LEU A 176 24.91 14.20 -14.73
N ASP A 177 25.36 15.44 -14.88
CA ASP A 177 24.64 16.48 -15.62
C ASP A 177 24.43 16.08 -17.08
N TYR A 178 25.46 15.52 -17.72
CA TYR A 178 25.35 15.02 -19.08
C TYR A 178 24.30 13.89 -19.17
N TYR A 179 24.40 12.87 -18.33
CA TYR A 179 23.46 11.74 -18.36
C TYR A 179 22.03 12.14 -17.98
N ASN A 180 21.84 12.93 -16.92
CA ASN A 180 20.52 13.34 -16.44
C ASN A 180 19.79 14.24 -17.46
N ASN A 181 20.51 14.91 -18.36
CA ASN A 181 19.94 15.61 -19.51
C ASN A 181 19.54 14.67 -20.66
N LEU A 182 20.11 13.46 -20.74
CA LEU A 182 19.73 12.42 -21.71
C LEU A 182 18.53 11.58 -21.23
N ALA A 183 18.45 11.28 -19.94
CA ALA A 183 17.42 10.43 -19.35
C ALA A 183 16.00 10.92 -19.72
N ARG A 184 15.20 10.03 -20.32
CA ARG A 184 13.85 10.40 -20.82
C ARG A 184 12.80 10.32 -19.73
N ASN A 185 12.94 9.37 -18.81
CA ASN A 185 11.96 9.13 -17.76
C ASN A 185 12.33 9.89 -16.48
N LYS A 186 11.73 11.07 -16.32
CA LYS A 186 11.90 11.89 -15.10
C LYS A 186 10.93 11.50 -13.98
N SER A 187 10.04 10.54 -14.20
CA SER A 187 9.11 10.08 -13.17
C SER A 187 9.77 9.16 -12.14
N MET A 188 10.95 8.63 -12.44
CA MET A 188 11.74 7.84 -11.51
C MET A 188 13.12 8.49 -11.32
N ALA A 189 13.78 8.22 -10.21
CA ALA A 189 15.21 8.46 -10.04
C ALA A 189 15.84 7.32 -9.25
N VAL A 190 17.15 7.12 -9.43
CA VAL A 190 17.95 6.22 -8.60
C VAL A 190 18.97 7.01 -7.80
N ILE A 191 19.21 6.62 -6.55
CA ILE A 191 20.31 7.17 -5.74
C ILE A 191 21.47 6.19 -5.74
N ILE A 192 22.67 6.71 -6.00
CA ILE A 192 23.94 6.01 -5.83
C ILE A 192 24.59 6.41 -4.50
N ASN A 193 25.09 5.43 -3.75
CA ASN A 193 25.89 5.67 -2.56
C ASN A 193 27.39 5.54 -2.89
N ASP A 194 28.23 5.69 -1.86
CA ASP A 194 29.64 5.33 -1.90
C ASP A 194 29.85 4.00 -1.16
N ASP A 195 29.22 2.93 -1.69
CA ASP A 195 29.32 1.57 -1.17
C ASP A 195 29.56 0.53 -2.28
N ASP A 196 29.88 -0.71 -1.89
CA ASP A 196 30.19 -1.80 -2.81
C ASP A 196 28.95 -2.36 -3.55
N TYR A 197 27.74 -1.85 -3.28
CA TYR A 197 26.52 -2.22 -4.01
C TYR A 197 26.15 -1.19 -5.07
N SER A 198 26.80 -0.03 -5.06
CA SER A 198 26.41 1.13 -5.88
C SER A 198 26.48 0.87 -7.39
N PHE A 199 27.27 -0.12 -7.83
CA PHE A 199 27.30 -0.54 -9.23
C PHE A 199 25.95 -1.08 -9.75
N LEU A 200 25.11 -1.63 -8.87
CA LEU A 200 23.80 -2.19 -9.23
C LEU A 200 22.79 -1.10 -9.62
N ALA A 201 22.99 0.15 -9.18
CA ALA A 201 22.14 1.27 -9.57
C ALA A 201 22.20 1.57 -11.08
N ALA A 202 23.28 1.17 -11.76
CA ALA A 202 23.38 1.31 -13.21
C ALA A 202 22.30 0.50 -13.94
N GLU A 203 21.98 -0.71 -13.46
CA GLU A 203 20.92 -1.54 -14.05
C GLU A 203 19.56 -0.87 -13.88
N VAL A 204 19.25 -0.37 -12.68
CA VAL A 204 17.97 0.30 -12.38
C VAL A 204 17.80 1.56 -13.23
N ALA A 205 18.82 2.41 -13.29
CA ALA A 205 18.78 3.64 -14.08
C ALA A 205 18.66 3.36 -15.59
N ALA A 206 19.37 2.34 -16.10
CA ALA A 206 19.31 1.95 -17.50
C ALA A 206 17.95 1.32 -17.87
N HIS A 207 17.40 0.46 -17.01
CA HIS A 207 16.12 -0.21 -17.25
C HIS A 207 14.97 0.80 -17.35
N HIS A 208 14.95 1.78 -16.45
CA HIS A 208 13.91 2.80 -16.42
C HIS A 208 14.22 4.05 -17.24
N ASP A 209 15.42 4.16 -17.84
CA ASP A 209 15.96 5.36 -18.51
C ASP A 209 15.78 6.63 -17.65
N CYS A 210 16.19 6.53 -16.38
CA CYS A 210 15.87 7.52 -15.35
C CYS A 210 17.13 8.22 -14.77
N PRO A 211 17.00 9.46 -14.24
CA PRO A 211 18.09 10.19 -13.61
C PRO A 211 18.79 9.45 -12.46
N ILE A 212 20.09 9.70 -12.33
CA ILE A 212 20.93 9.28 -11.20
C ILE A 212 21.17 10.48 -10.29
N LEU A 213 20.95 10.27 -8.98
CA LEU A 213 21.21 11.22 -7.91
C LEU A 213 22.35 10.70 -7.04
N ASP A 214 23.23 11.61 -6.62
CA ASP A 214 24.35 11.33 -5.72
C ASP A 214 24.08 11.75 -4.26
N ASP A 215 22.93 12.38 -3.99
CA ASP A 215 22.50 12.79 -2.66
C ASP A 215 20.98 12.95 -2.57
N PHE A 216 20.44 12.81 -1.36
CA PHE A 216 19.04 13.03 -1.01
C PHE A 216 18.61 14.49 -1.24
N GLU A 217 19.50 15.46 -1.08
CA GLU A 217 19.20 16.88 -1.29
C GLU A 217 18.73 17.18 -2.72
N LYS A 218 19.15 16.37 -3.70
CA LYS A 218 18.74 16.53 -5.10
C LYS A 218 17.34 15.99 -5.40
N ILE A 219 16.73 15.17 -4.52
CA ILE A 219 15.40 14.59 -4.75
C ILE A 219 14.36 15.69 -4.99
N ALA A 220 14.39 16.76 -4.17
CA ALA A 220 13.46 17.88 -4.30
C ALA A 220 13.63 18.69 -5.59
N GLN A 221 14.83 18.67 -6.21
CA GLN A 221 15.09 19.35 -7.48
C GLN A 221 14.51 18.58 -8.67
N PHE A 222 14.56 17.25 -8.62
CA PHE A 222 14.07 16.39 -9.69
C PHE A 222 12.57 16.05 -9.55
N GLN A 223 12.04 16.10 -8.33
CA GLN A 223 10.65 15.75 -8.00
C GLN A 223 10.17 14.44 -8.64
N PRO A 224 10.92 13.33 -8.50
CA PRO A 224 10.50 12.06 -9.09
C PRO A 224 9.20 11.57 -8.44
N LYS A 225 8.40 10.81 -9.19
CA LYS A 225 7.24 10.06 -8.64
C LYS A 225 7.70 8.85 -7.85
N TYR A 226 8.78 8.18 -8.30
CA TYR A 226 9.35 7.00 -7.68
C TYR A 226 10.84 7.14 -7.45
N LEU A 227 11.35 6.57 -6.37
CA LEU A 227 12.74 6.65 -5.99
C LEU A 227 13.26 5.28 -5.58
N ALA A 228 14.30 4.82 -6.26
CA ALA A 228 15.04 3.63 -5.89
C ALA A 228 16.34 4.04 -5.16
N TRP A 229 16.54 3.52 -3.95
CA TRP A 229 17.78 3.72 -3.19
C TRP A 229 18.54 2.41 -3.10
N VAL A 230 19.63 2.30 -3.88
CA VAL A 230 20.52 1.12 -3.84
C VAL A 230 21.53 1.31 -2.72
N THR A 231 21.57 0.36 -1.77
CA THR A 231 22.42 0.50 -0.59
C THR A 231 22.81 -0.84 0.02
N LYS A 232 23.99 -0.88 0.65
CA LYS A 232 24.42 -1.99 1.50
C LYS A 232 23.71 -1.92 2.87
N PRO A 233 23.07 -2.99 3.37
CA PRO A 233 22.26 -2.91 4.59
C PRO A 233 23.07 -2.49 5.84
N GLY A 234 24.29 -3.00 5.98
CA GLY A 234 25.16 -2.70 7.14
C GLY A 234 25.63 -1.24 7.23
N THR A 235 25.50 -0.44 6.17
CA THR A 235 25.82 0.99 6.19
C THR A 235 24.58 1.86 6.46
N VAL A 236 23.38 1.27 6.39
CA VAL A 236 22.11 1.96 6.64
C VAL A 236 21.89 2.18 8.13
N LYS A 237 21.66 3.43 8.50
CA LYS A 237 21.22 3.83 9.85
C LYS A 237 19.75 4.25 9.81
N LYS A 238 19.03 4.12 10.93
CA LYS A 238 17.63 4.55 11.03
C LYS A 238 17.46 6.03 10.70
N GLU A 239 18.44 6.85 11.09
CA GLU A 239 18.48 8.27 10.79
C GLU A 239 18.55 8.54 9.29
N LYS A 240 19.33 7.74 8.54
CA LYS A 240 19.43 7.87 7.08
C LYS A 240 18.13 7.48 6.37
N VAL A 241 17.43 6.45 6.85
CA VAL A 241 16.08 6.11 6.35
C VAL A 241 15.12 7.27 6.61
N ARG A 242 15.18 7.90 7.79
CA ARG A 242 14.36 9.10 8.09
C ARG A 242 14.71 10.28 7.20
N GLU A 243 15.99 10.55 6.96
CA GLU A 243 16.44 11.59 6.04
C GLU A 243 15.95 11.36 4.62
N LEU A 244 16.00 10.11 4.12
CA LEU A 244 15.47 9.72 2.81
C LEU A 244 14.00 10.10 2.65
N TYR A 245 13.15 9.63 3.58
CA TYR A 245 11.71 9.93 3.53
C TYR A 245 11.43 11.42 3.75
N GLY A 246 12.22 12.10 4.58
CA GLY A 246 12.14 13.55 4.75
C GLY A 246 12.43 14.32 3.46
N ALA A 247 13.45 13.89 2.70
CA ALA A 247 13.80 14.49 1.41
C ALA A 247 12.77 14.20 0.29
N CYS A 248 11.93 13.17 0.48
CA CYS A 248 10.81 12.84 -0.41
C CYS A 248 9.55 13.69 -0.15
N ARG A 249 9.60 14.65 0.77
CA ARG A 249 8.49 15.56 1.08
C ARG A 249 8.74 16.91 0.41
N PHE A 250 7.97 17.23 -0.62
CA PHE A 250 8.11 18.49 -1.37
C PHE A 250 7.26 19.62 -0.82
N THR A 251 6.32 19.32 0.09
CA THR A 251 5.46 20.33 0.70
C THR A 251 5.38 20.21 2.21
N GLU A 252 5.52 21.36 2.89
CA GLU A 252 5.39 21.46 4.36
C GLU A 252 3.95 21.26 4.85
N VAL A 253 2.97 21.34 3.95
CA VAL A 253 1.53 21.28 4.29
C VAL A 253 1.06 19.86 4.60
N SER A 254 1.63 18.85 3.94
CA SER A 254 1.28 17.45 4.18
C SER A 254 2.38 16.77 4.95
N LYS A 255 2.06 16.00 5.99
CA LYS A 255 3.03 15.11 6.65
C LYS A 255 3.44 13.94 5.74
N VAL A 256 2.65 13.67 4.72
CA VAL A 256 2.84 12.59 3.75
C VAL A 256 3.96 12.97 2.78
N TYR A 257 4.82 12.01 2.46
CA TYR A 257 5.84 12.16 1.43
C TYR A 257 5.22 11.98 0.02
N ASP A 258 5.77 12.70 -0.96
CA ASP A 258 5.20 12.81 -2.31
C ASP A 258 5.72 11.72 -3.26
N VAL A 259 6.74 10.95 -2.85
CA VAL A 259 7.49 9.99 -3.70
C VAL A 259 7.29 8.54 -3.26
N GLY A 260 7.00 7.61 -4.16
CA GLY A 260 7.05 6.17 -3.86
C GLY A 260 8.50 5.69 -3.70
N VAL A 261 8.89 5.23 -2.52
CA VAL A 261 10.29 4.87 -2.20
C VAL A 261 10.46 3.36 -2.15
N GLY A 262 11.49 2.82 -2.80
CA GLY A 262 11.95 1.44 -2.66
C GLY A 262 13.43 1.38 -2.32
N ILE A 263 13.78 0.58 -1.32
CA ILE A 263 15.18 0.37 -0.89
C ILE A 263 15.67 -0.94 -1.50
N LEU A 264 16.65 -0.87 -2.39
CA LEU A 264 17.25 -2.02 -3.06
C LEU A 264 18.47 -2.49 -2.27
N THR A 265 18.25 -3.49 -1.41
CA THR A 265 19.25 -4.04 -0.47
C THR A 265 19.07 -5.54 -0.28
N GLY A 266 20.13 -6.23 0.12
CA GLY A 266 20.20 -7.68 0.31
C GLY A 266 21.39 -8.08 1.19
N LEU A 267 21.51 -9.35 1.57
CA LEU A 267 22.66 -9.82 2.36
C LEU A 267 23.97 -9.81 1.54
N SER A 268 23.85 -9.93 0.22
CA SER A 268 24.93 -9.84 -0.76
C SER A 268 24.48 -9.02 -1.99
N ALA A 269 25.44 -8.52 -2.78
CA ALA A 269 25.13 -7.84 -4.05
C ALA A 269 24.41 -8.79 -5.04
N ARG A 270 24.68 -10.11 -4.95
CA ARG A 270 23.95 -11.14 -5.69
C ARG A 270 22.46 -11.09 -5.37
N ASP A 271 22.09 -10.99 -4.10
CA ASP A 271 20.70 -10.99 -3.68
C ASP A 271 19.95 -9.75 -4.19
N VAL A 272 20.64 -8.60 -4.26
CA VAL A 272 20.08 -7.37 -4.86
C VAL A 272 19.91 -7.51 -6.37
N SER A 273 20.88 -8.10 -7.08
CA SER A 273 20.72 -8.36 -8.52
C SER A 273 19.62 -9.39 -8.82
N LEU A 274 19.40 -10.35 -7.92
CA LEU A 274 18.27 -11.28 -8.02
C LEU A 274 16.94 -10.58 -7.71
N LEU A 275 16.92 -9.66 -6.74
CA LEU A 275 15.74 -8.84 -6.42
C LEU A 275 15.29 -8.03 -7.65
N THR A 276 16.20 -7.33 -8.32
CA THR A 276 15.90 -6.55 -9.54
C THR A 276 15.52 -7.45 -10.70
N ALA A 277 16.27 -8.52 -10.96
CA ALA A 277 15.96 -9.45 -12.04
C ALA A 277 14.58 -10.12 -11.87
N ARG A 278 14.21 -10.50 -10.64
CA ARG A 278 12.86 -11.02 -10.32
C ARG A 278 11.78 -9.98 -10.59
N ALA A 279 12.00 -8.72 -10.21
CA ALA A 279 11.04 -7.64 -10.42
C ALA A 279 10.81 -7.38 -11.91
N TYR A 280 11.88 -7.17 -12.68
CA TYR A 280 11.79 -6.84 -14.11
C TYR A 280 11.32 -8.00 -14.99
N SER A 281 11.49 -9.24 -14.53
CA SER A 281 11.11 -10.44 -15.27
C SER A 281 9.81 -11.07 -14.79
N TYR A 282 9.15 -10.49 -13.77
CA TYR A 282 8.03 -11.12 -13.08
C TYR A 282 6.88 -11.50 -14.03
N SER A 283 6.54 -10.59 -14.96
CA SER A 283 5.49 -10.79 -15.97
C SER A 283 5.81 -11.96 -16.91
N ALA A 284 7.08 -12.11 -17.30
CA ALA A 284 7.55 -13.18 -18.18
C ALA A 284 7.68 -14.55 -17.50
N MET A 285 7.71 -14.63 -16.17
CA MET A 285 7.79 -15.91 -15.47
C MET A 285 6.46 -16.68 -15.52
N SER A 286 6.58 -18.00 -15.67
CA SER A 286 5.47 -18.93 -15.70
C SER A 286 5.26 -19.61 -14.34
N GLY A 287 4.05 -20.11 -14.13
CA GLY A 287 3.72 -20.99 -13.02
C GLY A 287 2.49 -20.56 -12.22
N ASP A 288 1.74 -21.56 -11.77
CA ASP A 288 0.48 -21.37 -11.04
C ASP A 288 0.66 -20.62 -9.71
N TRP A 289 1.89 -20.56 -9.18
CA TRP A 289 2.21 -19.83 -7.95
C TRP A 289 1.86 -18.33 -8.02
N LYS A 290 1.83 -17.72 -9.22
CA LYS A 290 1.48 -16.31 -9.43
C LYS A 290 0.06 -15.93 -9.00
N THR A 291 -0.84 -16.90 -8.83
CA THR A 291 -2.25 -16.67 -8.45
C THR A 291 -2.58 -17.08 -7.02
N HIS A 292 -1.59 -17.56 -6.26
CA HIS A 292 -1.78 -18.07 -4.90
C HIS A 292 -1.35 -17.03 -3.87
N LEU A 293 -2.26 -16.72 -2.95
CA LEU A 293 -2.07 -15.73 -1.89
C LEU A 293 -2.11 -16.45 -0.54
N VAL A 294 -1.23 -16.08 0.39
CA VAL A 294 -1.22 -16.64 1.75
C VAL A 294 -1.49 -15.53 2.74
N MET A 295 -2.49 -15.72 3.58
CA MET A 295 -2.77 -14.86 4.74
C MET A 295 -2.54 -15.69 5.99
N ALA A 296 -1.65 -15.24 6.87
CA ALA A 296 -1.27 -16.00 8.07
C ALA A 296 -1.32 -15.13 9.33
N ALA A 297 -2.10 -15.54 10.32
CA ALA A 297 -2.22 -14.86 11.61
C ALA A 297 -2.52 -15.85 12.74
N GLN A 298 -2.09 -15.60 13.98
CA GLN A 298 -2.47 -16.48 15.09
C GLN A 298 -3.96 -16.38 15.43
N GLU A 299 -4.49 -15.16 15.47
CA GLU A 299 -5.92 -14.92 15.65
C GLU A 299 -6.69 -15.33 14.38
N MET A 300 -7.90 -15.87 14.56
CA MET A 300 -8.69 -16.39 13.45
C MET A 300 -9.04 -15.22 12.52
N ILE A 301 -8.45 -15.21 11.32
CA ILE A 301 -8.87 -14.32 10.24
C ILE A 301 -10.36 -14.61 10.03
N SER A 302 -11.21 -13.62 10.25
CA SER A 302 -12.67 -13.80 10.22
C SER A 302 -13.08 -14.51 8.93
N SER A 303 -13.97 -15.50 9.06
CA SER A 303 -14.47 -16.34 7.95
C SER A 303 -15.08 -15.55 6.78
N ASP A 304 -15.41 -14.28 7.00
CA ASP A 304 -15.92 -13.36 5.97
C ASP A 304 -14.85 -12.97 4.94
N SER A 305 -13.58 -13.29 5.18
CA SER A 305 -12.45 -13.01 4.29
C SER A 305 -12.30 -13.99 3.10
N GLN A 306 -13.17 -15.00 2.97
CA GLN A 306 -13.05 -16.03 1.92
C GLN A 306 -13.32 -15.44 0.53
N MET A 307 -12.24 -15.14 -0.20
CA MET A 307 -12.30 -14.73 -1.61
C MET A 307 -12.90 -15.80 -2.53
N ALA A 308 -13.54 -15.34 -3.61
CA ALA A 308 -14.14 -16.19 -4.63
C ALA A 308 -13.10 -16.90 -5.52
N ALA A 309 -13.56 -17.99 -6.16
CA ALA A 309 -12.82 -18.90 -7.00
C ALA A 309 -12.07 -18.20 -8.16
N GLY A 310 -10.76 -17.99 -8.01
CA GLY A 310 -9.87 -17.47 -9.05
C GLY A 310 -8.45 -17.22 -8.55
N TYR A 311 -8.34 -16.61 -7.37
CA TYR A 311 -7.10 -16.53 -6.60
C TYR A 311 -7.18 -17.49 -5.42
N PHE A 312 -6.22 -18.39 -5.30
CA PHE A 312 -6.24 -19.42 -4.26
C PHE A 312 -5.69 -18.84 -2.96
N GLU A 313 -6.57 -18.27 -2.15
CA GLU A 313 -6.21 -17.80 -0.81
C GLU A 313 -6.04 -18.98 0.14
N THR A 314 -4.86 -19.12 0.72
CA THR A 314 -4.60 -20.02 1.84
C THR A 314 -4.58 -19.21 3.13
N ALA A 315 -5.66 -19.30 3.90
CA ALA A 315 -5.74 -18.71 5.24
C ALA A 315 -5.17 -19.67 6.29
N LEU A 316 -4.11 -19.27 6.99
CA LEU A 316 -3.47 -20.03 8.07
C LEU A 316 -3.75 -19.35 9.41
N GLY A 317 -4.69 -19.90 10.17
CA GLY A 317 -5.14 -19.37 11.47
C GLY A 317 -5.16 -20.39 12.60
N GLY A 318 -5.19 -19.93 13.85
CA GLY A 318 -5.29 -20.82 15.02
C GLY A 318 -4.18 -21.88 15.03
N THR A 319 -4.52 -23.16 15.19
CA THR A 319 -3.54 -24.26 15.23
C THR A 319 -2.74 -24.44 13.93
N ASP A 320 -3.18 -23.83 12.83
CA ASP A 320 -2.55 -23.94 11.53
C ASP A 320 -1.46 -22.89 11.31
N PHE A 321 -1.38 -21.89 12.18
CA PHE A 321 -0.37 -20.85 12.18
C PHE A 321 0.98 -21.36 12.74
N THR A 322 1.62 -22.21 11.94
CA THR A 322 2.91 -22.86 12.25
C THR A 322 3.93 -22.59 11.15
N CYS A 323 5.21 -22.53 11.52
CA CYS A 323 6.34 -22.37 10.60
C CYS A 323 6.31 -23.36 9.43
N SER A 324 6.01 -24.64 9.69
CA SER A 324 5.97 -25.68 8.65
C SER A 324 4.85 -25.47 7.63
N LYS A 325 3.66 -25.03 8.07
CA LYS A 325 2.51 -24.74 7.20
C LYS A 325 2.74 -23.49 6.38
N VAL A 326 3.23 -22.41 6.99
CA VAL A 326 3.61 -21.17 6.28
C VAL A 326 4.66 -21.47 5.21
N ARG A 327 5.71 -22.23 5.54
CA ARG A 327 6.74 -22.66 4.56
C ARG A 327 6.15 -23.45 3.41
N THR A 328 5.21 -24.34 3.70
CA THR A 328 4.61 -25.22 2.69
C THR A 328 3.72 -24.42 1.75
N ALA A 329 2.92 -23.49 2.28
CA ALA A 329 2.08 -22.59 1.50
C ALA A 329 2.93 -21.67 0.60
N LEU A 330 3.99 -21.07 1.16
CA LEU A 330 4.90 -20.17 0.43
C LEU A 330 5.57 -20.80 -0.79
N LYS A 331 5.78 -22.12 -0.83
CA LYS A 331 6.41 -22.80 -1.98
C LYS A 331 5.61 -22.63 -3.28
N ASN A 332 4.32 -22.37 -3.16
CA ASN A 332 3.39 -22.25 -4.27
C ASN A 332 2.69 -20.89 -4.28
N ALA A 333 3.23 -19.87 -3.62
CA ALA A 333 2.57 -18.57 -3.48
C ALA A 333 3.40 -17.42 -4.01
N SER A 334 2.71 -16.40 -4.51
CA SER A 334 3.28 -15.12 -4.95
C SER A 334 3.10 -14.01 -3.94
N TYR A 335 2.32 -14.26 -2.89
CA TYR A 335 2.00 -13.29 -1.86
C TYR A 335 1.92 -13.94 -0.48
N LEU A 336 2.47 -13.27 0.52
CA LEU A 336 2.27 -13.58 1.92
C LEU A 336 2.00 -12.29 2.70
N ALA A 337 0.84 -12.18 3.33
CA ALA A 337 0.65 -11.31 4.47
C ALA A 337 0.75 -12.13 5.77
N LEU A 338 1.55 -11.65 6.71
CA LEU A 338 1.74 -12.30 8.00
C LEU A 338 1.51 -11.28 9.11
N CYS A 339 0.42 -11.43 9.85
CA CYS A 339 0.01 -10.57 10.96
C CYS A 339 0.28 -11.28 12.30
N GLU A 340 1.35 -10.88 12.98
CA GLU A 340 1.73 -11.43 14.27
C GLU A 340 2.76 -10.55 15.01
N HIS A 341 3.02 -10.84 16.28
CA HIS A 341 4.22 -10.34 16.94
C HIS A 341 5.50 -10.77 16.20
N GLY A 342 6.35 -9.79 15.91
CA GLY A 342 7.64 -9.99 15.28
C GLY A 342 8.71 -9.05 15.79
N GLY A 343 9.90 -9.25 15.27
CA GLY A 343 11.07 -8.41 15.48
C GLY A 343 12.01 -8.51 14.28
N PRO A 344 13.19 -7.87 14.35
CA PRO A 344 14.13 -7.86 13.23
C PRO A 344 14.49 -9.27 12.74
N SER A 345 14.51 -10.26 13.62
CA SER A 345 14.94 -11.62 13.31
C SER A 345 13.83 -12.58 12.88
N GLY A 346 12.56 -12.17 12.92
CA GLY A 346 11.47 -13.10 12.64
C GLY A 346 10.14 -12.80 13.33
N PHE A 347 9.28 -13.82 13.33
CA PHE A 347 7.92 -13.79 13.88
C PHE A 347 7.76 -14.86 14.96
N ALA A 348 6.95 -14.57 15.97
CA ALA A 348 6.44 -15.61 16.87
C ALA A 348 5.44 -16.48 16.09
N MET A 349 5.55 -17.80 16.14
CA MET A 349 4.51 -18.69 15.61
C MET A 349 4.24 -19.81 16.62
N ILE A 350 3.18 -20.58 16.41
CA ILE A 350 2.86 -21.70 17.30
C ILE A 350 3.94 -22.77 17.21
N GLY A 351 4.51 -23.11 18.36
CA GLY A 351 5.53 -24.15 18.53
C GLY A 351 6.97 -23.67 18.31
N GLU A 352 7.22 -22.79 17.34
CA GLU A 352 8.55 -22.24 17.05
C GLU A 352 8.47 -20.86 16.37
N GLY A 353 9.53 -20.05 16.43
CA GLY A 353 9.60 -18.78 15.69
C GLY A 353 9.93 -18.99 14.21
N TRP A 354 9.51 -18.08 13.33
CA TRP A 354 9.89 -18.07 11.91
C TRP A 354 11.00 -17.05 11.65
N PRO A 355 12.13 -17.38 11.01
CA PRO A 355 12.47 -18.66 10.39
C PRO A 355 13.26 -19.59 11.33
N ASN A 356 13.17 -19.38 12.65
CA ASN A 356 13.90 -20.09 13.70
C ASN A 356 15.44 -19.99 13.57
N GLY A 357 15.94 -18.82 13.14
CA GLY A 357 17.37 -18.60 12.93
C GLY A 357 17.97 -19.34 11.72
N GLY A 358 17.23 -20.23 11.06
CA GLY A 358 17.65 -20.94 9.85
C GLY A 358 17.55 -20.10 8.58
N ARG A 359 18.12 -20.63 7.50
CA ARG A 359 17.93 -20.14 6.12
C ARG A 359 16.51 -20.46 5.67
N ILE A 360 15.82 -19.49 5.09
CA ILE A 360 14.54 -19.72 4.40
C ILE A 360 14.89 -20.41 3.07
N PRO A 361 14.22 -21.53 2.71
CA PRO A 361 14.51 -22.22 1.44
C PRO A 361 14.29 -21.28 0.25
N ASP A 362 14.87 -21.59 -0.90
CA ASP A 362 14.58 -20.82 -2.11
C ASP A 362 13.11 -21.04 -2.52
N LEU A 363 12.41 -19.93 -2.75
CA LEU A 363 10.98 -19.81 -3.02
C LEU A 363 10.77 -19.19 -4.42
N PRO A 364 9.60 -19.39 -5.04
CA PRO A 364 9.22 -18.57 -6.19
C PRO A 364 9.14 -17.08 -5.80
N PRO A 365 9.25 -16.13 -6.74
CA PRO A 365 9.13 -14.72 -6.44
C PRO A 365 7.84 -14.38 -5.71
N PHE A 366 7.94 -13.66 -4.59
CA PHE A 366 6.77 -13.33 -3.79
C PHE A 366 6.86 -11.95 -3.14
N VAL A 367 5.72 -11.35 -2.89
CA VAL A 367 5.59 -10.16 -2.05
C VAL A 367 5.37 -10.62 -0.61
N PHE A 368 6.15 -10.09 0.32
CA PHE A 368 5.99 -10.35 1.75
C PHE A 368 5.54 -9.06 2.45
N ALA A 369 4.26 -9.00 2.85
CA ALA A 369 3.74 -7.98 3.75
C ALA A 369 3.81 -8.45 5.21
N ALA A 370 4.73 -7.88 5.98
CA ALA A 370 4.97 -8.20 7.37
C ALA A 370 4.23 -7.23 8.30
N GLU A 371 3.13 -7.71 8.85
CA GLU A 371 2.26 -6.96 9.75
C GLU A 371 2.71 -7.16 11.20
N ALA A 372 3.93 -6.69 11.47
CA ALA A 372 4.66 -6.98 12.69
C ALA A 372 5.68 -5.89 13.03
N CYS A 373 6.06 -5.83 14.31
CA CYS A 373 7.02 -4.83 14.82
C CYS A 373 8.44 -5.08 14.29
N LEU A 374 9.14 -4.02 13.89
CA LEU A 374 10.59 -4.02 13.59
C LEU A 374 11.06 -5.03 12.53
N THR A 375 10.17 -5.65 11.78
CA THR A 375 10.52 -6.67 10.79
C THR A 375 11.18 -6.10 9.54
N GLY A 376 10.99 -4.81 9.28
CA GLY A 376 11.70 -4.05 8.25
C GLY A 376 13.08 -3.55 8.69
N ASP A 377 13.52 -3.80 9.93
CA ASP A 377 14.80 -3.29 10.41
C ASP A 377 15.99 -3.95 9.67
N ILE A 378 16.62 -3.16 8.80
CA ILE A 378 17.82 -3.50 8.04
C ILE A 378 19.09 -2.87 8.62
N THR A 379 19.03 -2.33 9.84
CA THR A 379 20.11 -1.50 10.41
C THR A 379 20.95 -2.23 11.46
N GLY A 380 22.22 -1.83 11.59
CA GLY A 380 23.09 -2.19 12.72
C GLY A 380 23.58 -3.65 12.77
N ALA A 381 23.85 -4.16 13.98
CA ALA A 381 24.46 -5.48 14.20
C ALA A 381 23.52 -6.68 13.90
N GLY A 382 22.24 -6.41 13.65
CA GLY A 382 21.21 -7.42 13.39
C GLY A 382 21.01 -7.77 11.90
N VAL A 383 21.76 -7.17 10.97
CA VAL A 383 21.59 -7.33 9.51
C VAL A 383 21.54 -8.80 9.08
N ASN A 384 22.46 -9.64 9.56
CA ASN A 384 22.49 -11.07 9.20
C ASN A 384 21.30 -11.88 9.76
N ALA A 385 20.62 -11.35 10.77
CA ALA A 385 19.41 -11.92 11.31
C ALA A 385 18.15 -11.35 10.66
N SER A 386 18.24 -10.25 9.90
CA SER A 386 17.09 -9.53 9.35
C SER A 386 16.17 -10.45 8.55
N ILE A 387 14.93 -10.60 9.01
CA ILE A 387 13.91 -11.39 8.31
C ILE A 387 13.59 -10.80 6.94
N ALA A 388 13.67 -9.47 6.81
CA ALA A 388 13.52 -8.78 5.54
C ALA A 388 14.55 -9.24 4.51
N LEU A 389 15.84 -9.17 4.87
CA LEU A 389 16.94 -9.52 3.96
C LEU A 389 17.02 -11.02 3.69
N ARG A 390 16.69 -11.86 4.67
CA ARG A 390 16.56 -13.32 4.48
C ARG A 390 15.40 -13.68 3.56
N SER A 391 14.33 -12.90 3.57
CA SER A 391 13.21 -13.08 2.63
C SER A 391 13.63 -12.69 1.21
N VAL A 392 14.39 -11.60 1.05
CA VAL A 392 14.99 -11.21 -0.25
C VAL A 392 15.91 -12.31 -0.79
N GLU A 393 16.82 -12.83 0.05
CA GLU A 393 17.68 -13.97 -0.31
C GLU A 393 16.84 -15.16 -0.80
N ALA A 394 15.79 -15.50 -0.04
CA ALA A 394 14.94 -16.66 -0.31
C ALA A 394 14.09 -16.55 -1.58
N GLY A 395 13.75 -15.36 -2.06
CA GLY A 395 12.87 -15.24 -3.21
C GLY A 395 12.02 -13.98 -3.27
N ALA A 396 11.94 -13.20 -2.19
CA ALA A 396 11.05 -12.05 -2.17
C ALA A 396 11.42 -11.06 -3.28
N VAL A 397 10.42 -10.65 -4.06
CA VAL A 397 10.53 -9.57 -5.06
C VAL A 397 10.21 -8.21 -4.43
N ALA A 398 9.47 -8.23 -3.32
CA ALA A 398 9.27 -7.09 -2.45
C ALA A 398 9.03 -7.56 -1.01
N TYR A 399 9.56 -6.81 -0.05
CA TYR A 399 9.31 -6.98 1.37
C TYR A 399 8.83 -5.66 1.96
N ILE A 400 7.67 -5.69 2.62
CA ILE A 400 7.08 -4.55 3.31
C ILE A 400 7.09 -4.88 4.78
N GLY A 401 7.77 -4.08 5.59
CA GLY A 401 7.83 -4.32 7.04
C GLY A 401 8.01 -3.04 7.81
N SER A 402 7.73 -3.12 9.12
CA SER A 402 7.82 -1.96 9.99
C SER A 402 9.25 -1.72 10.47
N MET A 403 9.67 -0.46 10.50
CA MET A 403 10.89 -0.01 11.19
C MET A 403 10.63 0.35 12.67
N GLU A 404 9.37 0.24 13.13
CA GLU A 404 8.90 0.59 14.47
C GLU A 404 8.11 -0.52 15.18
N VAL A 405 7.88 -0.30 16.47
CA VAL A 405 6.86 -1.03 17.25
C VAL A 405 5.48 -0.53 16.84
N GLY A 406 4.54 -1.45 16.58
CA GLY A 406 3.15 -1.12 16.22
C GLY A 406 2.66 -1.68 14.88
N GLY A 407 3.51 -2.43 14.16
CA GLY A 407 3.15 -3.07 12.89
C GLY A 407 2.90 -2.10 11.74
N VAL A 408 2.51 -2.65 10.59
CA VAL A 408 2.18 -1.90 9.36
C VAL A 408 0.67 -1.55 9.34
N ALA A 409 -0.12 -2.28 10.14
CA ALA A 409 -1.56 -2.52 10.11
C ALA A 409 -2.42 -1.37 9.62
N LEU A 410 -2.87 -1.43 8.37
CA LEU A 410 -4.05 -0.73 7.86
C LEU A 410 -4.71 -1.45 6.66
N VAL A 411 -3.98 -1.94 5.65
CA VAL A 411 -4.57 -2.56 4.44
C VAL A 411 -3.72 -3.70 3.86
N GLU A 412 -3.74 -4.85 4.55
CA GLU A 412 -2.85 -5.99 4.25
C GLU A 412 -3.09 -6.62 2.88
N LYS A 413 -4.32 -6.57 2.34
CA LYS A 413 -4.65 -7.17 1.04
C LYS A 413 -4.23 -6.31 -0.15
N ALA A 414 -4.00 -5.01 0.06
CA ALA A 414 -3.78 -4.07 -1.04
C ALA A 414 -2.52 -4.39 -1.85
N PHE A 415 -1.47 -4.88 -1.21
CA PHE A 415 -0.19 -5.16 -1.86
C PHE A 415 -0.24 -6.31 -2.87
N ALA A 416 -1.17 -7.26 -2.68
CA ALA A 416 -1.36 -8.40 -3.58
C ALA A 416 -1.92 -8.00 -4.96
N PHE A 417 -2.47 -6.80 -5.06
CA PHE A 417 -3.16 -6.30 -6.25
C PHE A 417 -2.52 -5.03 -6.82
N CYS A 418 -1.20 -4.87 -6.64
CA CYS A 418 -0.48 -3.76 -7.26
C CYS A 418 -0.36 -3.94 -8.79
N THR A 419 -0.49 -2.81 -9.50
CA THR A 419 -0.60 -2.72 -10.97
C THR A 419 0.40 -1.69 -11.52
N PRO A 420 0.58 -1.57 -12.84
CA PRO A 420 1.51 -0.58 -13.40
C PRO A 420 1.16 0.87 -13.04
N ASP A 421 -0.14 1.21 -12.89
CA ASP A 421 -0.57 2.54 -12.47
C ASP A 421 -0.41 2.76 -10.96
N PHE A 422 -0.50 1.69 -10.18
CA PHE A 422 -0.36 1.71 -8.73
C PHE A 422 0.66 0.67 -8.28
N PRO A 423 1.95 0.93 -8.52
CA PRO A 423 2.98 -0.01 -8.15
C PRO A 423 3.11 -0.07 -6.63
N ILE A 424 3.78 -1.11 -6.14
CA ILE A 424 3.80 -1.44 -4.71
C ILE A 424 4.28 -0.30 -3.81
N SER A 425 5.19 0.56 -4.27
CA SER A 425 5.64 1.73 -3.51
C SER A 425 4.54 2.77 -3.27
N GLU A 426 3.57 2.88 -4.16
CA GLU A 426 2.42 3.78 -4.02
C GLU A 426 1.49 3.28 -2.90
N HIS A 427 1.29 1.96 -2.80
CA HIS A 427 0.55 1.35 -1.69
C HIS A 427 1.26 1.61 -0.34
N VAL A 428 2.59 1.41 -0.28
CA VAL A 428 3.38 1.68 0.93
C VAL A 428 3.29 3.16 1.30
N ARG A 429 3.37 4.06 0.32
CA ARG A 429 3.20 5.50 0.50
C ARG A 429 1.85 5.86 1.10
N LEU A 430 0.76 5.32 0.56
CA LEU A 430 -0.59 5.60 1.06
C LEU A 430 -0.83 5.01 2.45
N GLN A 431 -0.28 3.83 2.75
CA GLN A 431 -0.37 3.27 4.09
C GLN A 431 0.39 4.10 5.13
N ASN A 432 1.61 4.54 4.80
CA ASN A 432 2.37 5.44 5.67
C ASN A 432 1.69 6.79 5.82
N ALA A 433 1.10 7.34 4.76
CA ALA A 433 0.29 8.54 4.82
C ALA A 433 -0.83 8.41 5.87
N ALA A 434 -1.55 7.29 5.79
CA ALA A 434 -2.67 7.02 6.67
C ALA A 434 -2.25 6.91 8.15
N ARG A 435 -1.10 6.28 8.42
CA ARG A 435 -0.50 6.21 9.76
C ARG A 435 0.00 7.55 10.27
N MET A 436 0.67 8.34 9.43
CA MET A 436 1.29 9.60 9.85
C MET A 436 0.29 10.70 10.23
N ASP A 437 -0.89 10.66 9.64
CA ASP A 437 -2.00 11.54 10.00
C ASP A 437 -2.76 11.04 11.25
N ALA A 438 -2.74 9.73 11.52
CA ALA A 438 -3.43 9.15 12.66
C ALA A 438 -2.59 9.19 13.95
N ASP A 439 -1.40 8.57 13.93
CA ASP A 439 -0.64 8.27 15.15
C ASP A 439 0.89 8.19 14.98
N ALA A 440 1.43 8.34 13.77
CA ALA A 440 2.88 8.25 13.52
C ALA A 440 3.51 9.61 13.18
N ASP A 441 4.74 9.84 13.64
CA ASP A 441 5.51 11.04 13.29
C ASP A 441 6.44 10.83 12.08
N TRP A 442 6.56 9.60 11.59
CA TRP A 442 7.37 9.22 10.43
C TRP A 442 6.86 7.90 9.80
N PRO A 443 7.35 7.53 8.60
CA PRO A 443 6.90 6.34 7.89
C PRO A 443 7.15 5.05 8.68
N ARG A 444 6.09 4.35 9.10
CA ARG A 444 6.25 3.10 9.85
C ARG A 444 6.75 1.97 8.96
N SER A 445 6.20 1.87 7.77
CA SER A 445 6.48 0.81 6.80
C SER A 445 7.57 1.24 5.84
N ILE A 446 8.46 0.32 5.49
CA ILE A 446 9.40 0.51 4.39
C ILE A 446 9.20 -0.56 3.32
N LEU A 447 9.51 -0.22 2.08
CA LEU A 447 9.62 -1.16 0.98
C LEU A 447 11.09 -1.51 0.76
N ILE A 448 11.42 -2.80 0.87
CA ILE A 448 12.66 -3.37 0.35
C ILE A 448 12.30 -4.10 -0.95
N GLY A 449 12.66 -3.50 -2.08
CA GLY A 449 12.14 -3.91 -3.38
C GLY A 449 12.19 -2.78 -4.39
N GLU A 450 11.94 -3.13 -5.65
CA GLU A 450 11.87 -2.17 -6.74
C GLU A 450 10.57 -1.34 -6.63
N PRO A 451 10.64 0.00 -6.57
CA PRO A 451 9.46 0.83 -6.30
C PRO A 451 8.36 0.76 -7.36
N THR A 452 8.68 0.44 -8.62
CA THR A 452 7.71 0.33 -9.71
C THR A 452 7.15 -1.09 -9.91
N PHE A 453 7.58 -2.04 -9.07
CA PHE A 453 7.09 -3.41 -9.12
C PHE A 453 5.58 -3.48 -8.98
N HIS A 454 4.98 -4.33 -9.80
CA HIS A 454 3.56 -4.67 -9.79
C HIS A 454 3.39 -6.16 -9.98
N GLN A 455 2.43 -6.75 -9.27
CA GLN A 455 2.15 -8.18 -9.33
C GLN A 455 1.28 -8.53 -10.55
N LEU A 456 0.45 -7.58 -11.00
CA LEU A 456 -0.52 -7.78 -12.06
C LEU A 456 -0.15 -6.93 -13.27
N ASP A 457 -0.10 -7.55 -14.45
CA ASP A 457 0.27 -6.85 -15.69
C ASP A 457 -0.80 -5.86 -16.17
N ASN A 458 -2.05 -6.04 -15.73
CA ASN A 458 -3.19 -5.22 -16.10
C ASN A 458 -3.99 -4.82 -14.85
N GLU A 459 -4.71 -3.70 -14.96
CA GLU A 459 -5.74 -3.32 -13.99
C GLU A 459 -6.82 -4.40 -13.96
N ILE A 460 -7.17 -4.87 -12.75
CA ILE A 460 -8.33 -5.75 -12.56
C ILE A 460 -9.63 -4.93 -12.47
N TRP A 461 -9.49 -3.62 -12.28
CA TRP A 461 -10.59 -2.69 -12.07
C TRP A 461 -10.66 -1.70 -13.22
N GLU A 462 -11.77 -1.73 -13.96
CA GLU A 462 -12.10 -0.60 -14.81
C GLU A 462 -12.89 0.41 -14.00
N TYR A 463 -12.44 1.67 -13.99
CA TYR A 463 -13.21 2.72 -13.36
C TYR A 463 -13.32 3.99 -14.20
N ALA A 464 -14.49 4.61 -14.14
CA ALA A 464 -14.77 5.90 -14.78
C ALA A 464 -15.17 6.92 -13.71
N ILE A 465 -14.39 7.99 -13.60
CA ILE A 465 -14.61 9.06 -12.62
C ILE A 465 -15.33 10.23 -13.29
N HIS A 466 -16.53 10.54 -12.80
CA HIS A 466 -17.29 11.72 -13.15
C HIS A 466 -17.29 12.70 -11.99
N LEU A 467 -16.94 13.95 -12.26
CA LEU A 467 -16.80 14.99 -11.25
C LEU A 467 -18.02 15.92 -11.27
N ASP A 468 -18.50 16.26 -10.08
CA ASP A 468 -19.50 17.27 -9.77
C ASP A 468 -18.93 18.22 -8.71
N ASP A 469 -19.48 19.44 -8.57
CA ASP A 469 -18.97 20.52 -7.71
C ASP A 469 -18.74 20.09 -6.24
N ASN A 470 -19.49 19.08 -5.77
CA ASN A 470 -19.41 18.57 -4.40
C ASN A 470 -19.13 17.05 -4.29
N LYS A 471 -19.04 16.32 -5.42
CA LYS A 471 -18.95 14.85 -5.41
C LYS A 471 -18.15 14.31 -6.59
N ALA A 472 -17.55 13.14 -6.43
CA ALA A 472 -17.01 12.34 -7.52
C ALA A 472 -17.74 11.00 -7.54
N TYR A 473 -18.16 10.61 -8.73
CA TYR A 473 -18.81 9.33 -9.00
C TYR A 473 -17.79 8.45 -9.70
N ALA A 474 -17.38 7.35 -9.08
CA ALA A 474 -16.57 6.33 -9.72
C ALA A 474 -17.46 5.12 -10.00
N SER A 475 -17.74 4.84 -11.27
CA SER A 475 -18.27 3.52 -11.64
C SER A 475 -17.10 2.55 -11.61
N VAL A 476 -17.23 1.44 -10.88
CA VAL A 476 -16.20 0.41 -10.76
C VAL A 476 -16.74 -0.86 -11.37
N ARG A 477 -15.97 -1.45 -12.30
CA ARG A 477 -16.28 -2.73 -12.91
C ARG A 477 -15.14 -3.70 -12.66
N GLN A 478 -15.52 -4.92 -12.33
CA GLN A 478 -14.60 -6.04 -12.16
C GLN A 478 -14.89 -7.06 -13.26
N GLU A 479 -13.87 -7.39 -14.05
CA GLU A 479 -14.01 -8.44 -15.07
C GLU A 479 -14.18 -9.81 -14.41
N GLU A 480 -15.06 -10.64 -15.01
CA GLU A 480 -15.32 -12.09 -14.85
C GLU A 480 -15.35 -12.76 -13.44
N ILE A 481 -14.49 -12.36 -12.50
CA ILE A 481 -14.33 -12.94 -11.17
C ILE A 481 -14.55 -11.84 -10.13
N THR A 482 -15.63 -11.97 -9.36
CA THR A 482 -15.95 -11.05 -8.25
C THR A 482 -15.18 -11.43 -6.99
N PHE A 483 -14.31 -10.56 -6.48
CA PHE A 483 -13.57 -10.81 -5.23
C PHE A 483 -13.29 -9.52 -4.45
N GLU A 484 -13.13 -9.65 -3.13
CA GLU A 484 -12.75 -8.52 -2.27
C GLU A 484 -11.29 -8.12 -2.49
N SER A 485 -11.04 -6.83 -2.68
CA SER A 485 -9.68 -6.30 -2.82
C SER A 485 -9.58 -4.90 -2.23
N SER A 486 -8.43 -4.25 -2.41
CA SER A 486 -8.36 -2.79 -2.32
C SER A 486 -8.33 -2.19 -3.73
N ILE A 487 -9.00 -1.05 -3.93
CA ILE A 487 -8.97 -0.26 -5.16
C ILE A 487 -8.26 1.08 -4.89
N LEU A 488 -7.54 1.57 -5.90
CA LEU A 488 -6.91 2.88 -5.87
C LEU A 488 -7.52 3.77 -6.93
N LEU A 489 -7.98 4.96 -6.51
CA LEU A 489 -8.65 5.92 -7.38
C LEU A 489 -7.86 7.22 -7.40
N ARG A 490 -7.49 7.68 -8.60
CA ARG A 490 -6.89 9.00 -8.79
C ARG A 490 -7.95 10.08 -8.98
N LEU A 491 -7.95 11.07 -8.09
CA LEU A 491 -8.80 12.24 -8.09
C LEU A 491 -8.03 13.50 -8.51
N PRO A 492 -8.71 14.53 -9.04
CA PRO A 492 -8.08 15.83 -9.30
C PRO A 492 -7.64 16.55 -8.03
N ASP A 493 -6.55 17.30 -8.12
CA ASP A 493 -5.87 18.04 -7.04
C ASP A 493 -6.75 18.98 -6.20
N THR A 494 -7.89 19.39 -6.75
CA THR A 494 -8.80 20.36 -6.12
C THR A 494 -9.82 19.70 -5.17
N MET A 495 -9.85 18.37 -5.13
CA MET A 495 -10.93 17.62 -4.49
C MET A 495 -10.49 16.93 -3.19
N THR A 496 -10.77 17.58 -2.05
CA THR A 496 -10.76 16.93 -0.73
C THR A 496 -12.02 16.06 -0.59
N ILE A 497 -11.89 14.79 -0.21
CA ILE A 497 -13.05 13.93 0.10
C ILE A 497 -13.25 13.88 1.63
N ALA A 498 -14.47 13.73 2.10
CA ALA A 498 -14.83 13.61 3.51
C ALA A 498 -15.49 12.26 3.83
N CYS A 499 -16.20 11.66 2.87
CA CYS A 499 -16.76 10.31 3.01
C CYS A 499 -17.01 9.66 1.66
N ALA A 500 -17.04 8.33 1.64
CA ALA A 500 -17.43 7.52 0.50
C ALA A 500 -18.76 6.79 0.76
N ARG A 501 -19.57 6.62 -0.27
CA ARG A 501 -20.78 5.78 -0.26
C ARG A 501 -20.65 4.76 -1.38
N LEU A 502 -20.82 3.49 -1.03
CA LEU A 502 -20.79 2.39 -1.98
C LEU A 502 -22.20 1.94 -2.33
N HIS A 503 -22.44 1.72 -3.62
CA HIS A 503 -23.58 1.00 -4.15
C HIS A 503 -23.07 -0.16 -5.00
N GLN A 504 -23.44 -1.39 -4.66
CA GLN A 504 -23.03 -2.58 -5.42
C GLN A 504 -24.20 -3.09 -6.25
N ASP A 505 -23.96 -3.40 -7.52
CA ASP A 505 -25.01 -3.87 -8.43
C ASP A 505 -25.69 -5.13 -7.87
N GLY A 506 -27.03 -5.14 -7.86
CA GLY A 506 -27.82 -6.27 -7.38
C GLY A 506 -27.92 -6.40 -5.86
N LYS A 507 -27.25 -5.55 -5.07
CA LYS A 507 -27.49 -5.41 -3.64
C LYS A 507 -28.30 -4.14 -3.37
N ASN A 508 -29.43 -4.29 -2.68
CA ASN A 508 -30.27 -3.13 -2.29
C ASN A 508 -29.68 -2.34 -1.12
N ASP A 509 -28.65 -2.87 -0.46
CA ASP A 509 -28.02 -2.26 0.69
C ASP A 509 -26.96 -1.26 0.25
N GLU A 510 -27.21 0.03 0.50
CA GLU A 510 -26.16 1.05 0.47
C GLU A 510 -25.22 0.81 1.66
N MET A 511 -23.97 0.48 1.37
CA MET A 511 -22.95 0.38 2.41
C MET A 511 -22.21 1.71 2.52
N PHE A 512 -22.24 2.28 3.74
CA PHE A 512 -21.32 3.34 4.09
C PHE A 512 -19.99 2.70 4.39
N MET A 513 -19.05 2.88 3.47
CA MET A 513 -17.70 2.43 3.69
C MET A 513 -17.00 3.41 4.62
N THR A 514 -16.62 2.92 5.80
CA THR A 514 -15.45 3.45 6.49
C THR A 514 -14.23 2.96 5.75
N GLY A 515 -13.88 3.63 4.65
CA GLY A 515 -12.63 3.42 3.93
C GLY A 515 -11.58 4.45 4.33
N TYR A 516 -10.31 4.15 4.03
CA TYR A 516 -9.20 5.10 4.07
C TYR A 516 -9.30 6.00 2.84
N ILE A 517 -9.16 7.33 2.97
CA ILE A 517 -9.35 8.23 1.81
C ILE A 517 -8.24 9.31 1.81
N GLY A 518 -7.82 9.77 0.61
CA GLY A 518 -6.69 10.65 0.21
C GLY A 518 -7.02 12.15 -0.11
N GLY A 519 -6.44 13.23 0.50
CA GLY A 519 -6.69 14.70 0.36
C GLY A 519 -6.83 15.56 1.67
N GLY A 520 -5.82 16.36 2.06
CA GLY A 520 -5.71 16.97 3.41
C GLY A 520 -6.59 18.19 3.81
N ASN A 521 -6.15 18.79 4.94
CA ASN A 521 -6.44 20.10 5.58
C ASN A 521 -7.57 20.31 6.61
N ASN A 522 -8.31 19.30 7.07
CA ASN A 522 -9.06 19.42 8.36
C ASN A 522 -9.15 18.07 9.08
N ILE A 523 -8.87 18.09 10.39
CA ILE A 523 -8.81 16.93 11.28
C ILE A 523 -10.23 16.52 11.70
N THR A 524 -10.63 15.29 11.38
CA THR A 524 -11.55 14.49 12.22
C THR A 524 -11.05 13.04 12.22
N SER A 525 -11.23 12.35 13.34
CA SER A 525 -10.64 11.06 13.70
C SER A 525 -11.07 9.88 12.81
N LEU A 526 -10.58 9.79 11.57
CA LEU A 526 -10.51 8.61 10.69
C LEU A 526 -9.94 9.08 9.32
N PRO A 527 -9.23 8.22 8.57
CA PRO A 527 -7.86 8.43 8.12
C PRO A 527 -7.74 9.17 6.78
N ALA A 528 -7.08 10.33 6.87
CA ALA A 528 -5.73 10.58 6.36
C ALA A 528 -5.36 10.35 4.90
N PHE A 529 -4.90 11.43 4.28
CA PHE A 529 -5.42 11.78 2.99
C PHE A 529 -4.26 12.36 2.12
N GLY A 530 -3.68 11.58 1.18
CA GLY A 530 -2.77 12.10 0.13
C GLY A 530 -3.49 12.83 -1.03
N LYS A 531 -2.93 13.93 -1.53
CA LYS A 531 -3.57 14.95 -2.40
C LYS A 531 -4.42 14.48 -3.61
N GLN A 532 -4.21 13.27 -4.13
CA GLN A 532 -4.76 12.82 -5.42
C GLN A 532 -5.15 11.33 -5.47
N THR A 533 -4.77 10.47 -4.52
CA THR A 533 -5.03 9.02 -4.63
C THR A 533 -5.74 8.53 -3.39
N VAL A 534 -6.87 7.85 -3.59
CA VAL A 534 -7.70 7.25 -2.55
C VAL A 534 -7.54 5.74 -2.61
N MET A 535 -7.20 5.10 -1.48
CA MET A 535 -7.11 3.63 -1.36
C MET A 535 -8.19 3.12 -0.42
N MET A 536 -9.10 2.28 -0.91
CA MET A 536 -10.17 1.71 -0.09
C MET A 536 -10.35 0.23 -0.36
N ASP A 537 -10.88 -0.50 0.62
CA ASP A 537 -11.36 -1.84 0.39
C ASP A 537 -12.58 -1.81 -0.55
N TRP A 538 -12.75 -2.87 -1.34
CA TRP A 538 -13.84 -3.04 -2.27
C TRP A 538 -14.38 -4.45 -2.08
N PRO A 539 -15.69 -4.64 -1.83
CA PRO A 539 -16.26 -5.95 -1.54
C PRO A 539 -16.42 -6.85 -2.79
N GLY A 540 -15.82 -6.46 -3.91
CA GLY A 540 -15.92 -7.13 -5.20
C GLY A 540 -17.16 -6.75 -6.02
N GLY A 541 -17.14 -7.14 -7.29
CA GLY A 541 -18.23 -6.99 -8.25
C GLY A 541 -18.33 -5.59 -8.83
N ASN A 542 -19.35 -5.39 -9.66
CA ASN A 542 -19.65 -4.11 -10.27
C ASN A 542 -20.43 -3.21 -9.30
N GLY A 543 -20.19 -1.91 -9.39
CA GLY A 543 -20.92 -0.94 -8.59
C GLY A 543 -20.56 0.51 -8.88
N GLU A 544 -21.08 1.37 -8.03
CA GLU A 544 -20.82 2.80 -8.03
C GLU A 544 -20.31 3.24 -6.65
N LEU A 545 -19.31 4.10 -6.69
CA LEU A 545 -18.75 4.75 -5.53
C LEU A 545 -18.97 6.24 -5.63
N ILE A 546 -19.57 6.82 -4.60
CA ILE A 546 -19.81 8.27 -4.51
C ILE A 546 -18.91 8.84 -3.42
N LEU A 547 -17.94 9.63 -3.83
CA LEU A 547 -16.99 10.33 -2.97
C LEU A 547 -17.49 11.75 -2.74
N TYR A 548 -17.77 12.12 -1.49
CA TYR A 548 -18.33 13.42 -1.15
C TYR A 548 -17.27 14.34 -0.58
N ARG A 549 -17.23 15.59 -1.04
CA ARG A 549 -16.36 16.63 -0.46
C ARG A 549 -16.76 17.02 0.97
N ASN A 550 -18.06 17.02 1.24
CA ASN A 550 -18.63 17.30 2.56
C ASN A 550 -19.54 16.15 2.95
N MET A 551 -19.47 15.68 4.21
CA MET A 551 -20.32 14.62 4.70
C MET A 551 -21.81 15.02 4.57
N PRO A 552 -22.63 14.28 3.81
CA PRO A 552 -24.06 14.58 3.69
C PRO A 552 -24.75 14.50 5.06
N PHE A 553 -25.78 15.33 5.27
CA PHE A 553 -26.43 15.45 6.59
C PHE A 553 -27.03 14.12 7.09
N ASP A 554 -27.62 13.32 6.21
CA ASP A 554 -28.14 11.98 6.51
C ASP A 554 -27.02 11.02 6.97
N VAL A 555 -25.85 11.11 6.33
CA VAL A 555 -24.66 10.32 6.67
C VAL A 555 -24.08 10.78 8.00
N ALA A 556 -23.98 12.10 8.22
CA ALA A 556 -23.56 12.67 9.48
C ALA A 556 -24.44 12.18 10.63
N ILE A 557 -25.77 12.23 10.49
CA ILE A 557 -26.69 11.71 11.52
C ILE A 557 -26.45 10.22 11.78
N LYS A 558 -26.36 9.38 10.72
CA LYS A 558 -26.10 7.95 10.90
C LYS A 558 -24.78 7.71 11.62
N HIS A 559 -23.72 8.40 11.24
CA HIS A 559 -22.39 8.28 11.85
C HIS A 559 -22.40 8.75 13.31
N PHE A 560 -22.98 9.91 13.60
CA PHE A 560 -23.14 10.44 14.97
C PHE A 560 -24.03 9.56 15.86
N MET A 561 -24.98 8.81 15.30
CA MET A 561 -25.82 7.86 16.05
C MET A 561 -25.13 6.50 16.22
N LEU A 562 -24.31 6.06 15.25
CA LEU A 562 -23.55 4.80 15.28
C LEU A 562 -22.38 4.85 16.27
N ILE A 563 -21.66 5.97 16.39
CA ILE A 563 -20.52 6.10 17.33
C ILE A 563 -20.93 5.77 18.78
N PRO A 564 -22.03 6.33 19.34
CA PRO A 564 -22.54 5.92 20.65
C PRO A 564 -22.89 4.43 20.70
N ILE A 565 -23.56 3.90 19.68
CA ILE A 565 -23.99 2.49 19.66
C ILE A 565 -22.79 1.54 19.62
N MET A 566 -21.74 1.85 18.84
CA MET A 566 -20.50 1.08 18.84
C MET A 566 -19.73 1.25 20.16
N GLY A 567 -19.71 2.45 20.74
CA GLY A 567 -19.16 2.65 22.09
C GLY A 567 -19.88 1.79 23.14
N TRP A 568 -21.20 1.65 23.02
CA TRP A 568 -22.01 0.72 23.81
C TRP A 568 -21.68 -0.74 23.53
N TYR A 569 -21.50 -1.12 22.26
CA TYR A 569 -21.13 -2.49 21.87
C TYR A 569 -19.74 -2.87 22.41
N ILE A 570 -18.72 -2.03 22.18
CA ILE A 570 -17.35 -2.22 22.71
C ILE A 570 -17.37 -2.26 24.23
N PHE A 571 -18.19 -1.43 24.89
CA PHE A 571 -18.37 -1.48 26.34
C PHE A 571 -18.99 -2.82 26.78
N LEU A 572 -20.04 -3.29 26.11
CA LEU A 572 -20.69 -4.57 26.40
C LEU A 572 -19.74 -5.75 26.14
N ASP A 573 -18.96 -5.70 25.07
CA ASP A 573 -18.01 -6.75 24.68
C ASP A 573 -16.83 -6.83 25.68
N ASN A 574 -16.29 -5.69 26.09
CA ASN A 574 -15.30 -5.60 27.18
C ASN A 574 -15.87 -6.09 28.53
N MET A 575 -17.16 -5.86 28.78
CA MET A 575 -17.83 -6.35 29.99
C MET A 575 -18.08 -7.87 29.93
N MET A 576 -18.40 -8.42 28.76
CA MET A 576 -18.57 -9.87 28.56
C MET A 576 -17.25 -10.62 28.68
N THR A 577 -16.16 -10.07 28.14
CA THR A 577 -14.81 -10.66 28.24
C THR A 577 -14.24 -10.62 29.67
N MET A 578 -14.72 -9.72 30.54
CA MET A 578 -14.35 -9.68 31.96
C MET A 578 -15.06 -10.73 32.85
N GLY A 579 -15.88 -11.63 32.28
CA GLY A 579 -16.51 -12.75 33.01
C GLY A 579 -17.71 -12.39 33.89
N ASP A 580 -18.01 -11.10 34.06
CA ASP A 580 -19.16 -10.60 34.84
C ASP A 580 -20.33 -10.09 33.95
N GLY A 581 -20.15 -10.05 32.62
CA GLY A 581 -21.11 -9.48 31.68
C GLY A 581 -22.48 -10.17 31.64
N GLU A 582 -22.55 -11.47 31.95
CA GLU A 582 -23.81 -12.23 31.98
C GLU A 582 -24.80 -11.67 33.01
N TYR A 583 -24.32 -11.21 34.17
CA TYR A 583 -25.18 -10.65 35.23
C TYR A 583 -25.76 -9.29 34.84
N VAL A 584 -25.01 -8.45 34.13
CA VAL A 584 -25.47 -7.13 33.71
C VAL A 584 -26.50 -7.24 32.59
N VAL A 585 -26.25 -8.10 31.60
CA VAL A 585 -27.22 -8.39 30.53
C VAL A 585 -28.48 -9.05 31.09
N PHE A 586 -28.35 -9.95 32.07
CA PHE A 586 -29.49 -10.57 32.75
C PHE A 586 -30.33 -9.56 33.55
N ILE A 587 -29.69 -8.66 34.30
CA ILE A 587 -30.40 -7.61 35.07
C ILE A 587 -31.09 -6.62 34.13
N LEU A 588 -30.42 -6.17 33.07
CA LEU A 588 -31.03 -5.28 32.06
C LEU A 588 -32.19 -5.96 31.35
N SER A 589 -32.06 -7.23 30.99
CA SER A 589 -33.12 -8.02 30.35
C SER A 589 -34.33 -8.23 31.27
N ILE A 590 -34.11 -8.48 32.57
CA ILE A 590 -35.19 -8.56 33.57
C ILE A 590 -35.88 -7.21 33.75
N LEU A 591 -35.14 -6.10 33.77
CA LEU A 591 -35.73 -4.77 33.90
C LEU A 591 -36.56 -4.38 32.67
N VAL A 592 -36.07 -4.70 31.47
CA VAL A 592 -36.81 -4.50 30.21
C VAL A 592 -38.04 -5.41 30.14
N LEU A 593 -37.91 -6.69 30.50
CA LEU A 593 -39.03 -7.64 30.51
C LEU A 593 -40.08 -7.26 31.55
N ALA A 594 -39.67 -6.82 32.75
CA ALA A 594 -40.57 -6.30 33.77
C ALA A 594 -41.31 -5.04 33.28
N ALA A 595 -40.63 -4.14 32.57
CA ALA A 595 -41.24 -2.95 31.98
C ALA A 595 -42.28 -3.31 30.90
N VAL A 596 -41.97 -4.28 30.03
CA VAL A 596 -42.88 -4.75 28.98
C VAL A 596 -44.11 -5.43 29.59
N LEU A 597 -43.92 -6.31 30.58
CA LEU A 597 -45.01 -7.05 31.23
C LEU A 597 -45.92 -6.14 32.08
N TYR A 598 -45.40 -5.07 32.69
CA TYR A 598 -46.18 -4.11 33.47
C TYR A 598 -46.85 -3.00 32.63
N SER A 599 -46.55 -2.91 31.32
CA SER A 599 -47.00 -1.83 30.43
C SER A 599 -48.40 -2.01 29.80
N GLN A 600 -49.22 -2.96 30.28
CA GLN A 600 -50.55 -3.20 29.69
C GLN A 600 -51.52 -2.01 29.80
N ASP A 601 -51.23 -1.00 30.63
CA ASP A 601 -51.96 0.27 30.66
C ASP A 601 -51.13 1.43 30.08
N ARG A 602 -51.40 1.79 28.81
CA ARG A 602 -50.69 2.84 28.05
C ARG A 602 -50.68 4.21 28.74
N LYS A 603 -51.62 4.50 29.65
CA LYS A 603 -51.70 5.81 30.32
C LYS A 603 -50.68 5.99 31.43
N LYS A 604 -50.13 4.91 31.99
CA LYS A 604 -49.13 4.97 33.07
C LYS A 604 -47.72 4.58 32.63
N PHE A 605 -47.55 4.21 31.36
CA PHE A 605 -46.25 3.80 30.80
C PHE A 605 -45.13 4.81 31.09
N HIS A 606 -45.41 6.11 31.04
CA HIS A 606 -44.42 7.14 31.33
C HIS A 606 -44.01 7.20 32.81
N GLU A 607 -44.96 7.04 33.74
CA GLU A 607 -44.68 7.03 35.18
C GLU A 607 -43.91 5.77 35.58
N TYR A 608 -44.25 4.62 34.99
CA TYR A 608 -43.55 3.37 35.21
C TYR A 608 -42.16 3.34 34.56
N LEU A 609 -41.99 3.92 33.37
CA LEU A 609 -40.68 4.07 32.73
C LEU A 609 -39.75 4.95 33.56
N ILE A 610 -40.28 6.04 34.15
CA ILE A 610 -39.52 6.90 35.05
C ILE A 610 -39.12 6.14 36.32
N ALA A 611 -40.04 5.44 36.98
CA ALA A 611 -39.74 4.64 38.17
C ALA A 611 -38.72 3.51 37.88
N LEU A 612 -38.80 2.89 36.70
CA LEU A 612 -37.90 1.83 36.25
C LEU A 612 -36.50 2.37 35.95
N LEU A 613 -36.38 3.49 35.22
CA LEU A 613 -35.08 4.13 34.96
C LEU A 613 -34.43 4.63 36.26
N SER A 614 -35.25 5.08 37.22
CA SER A 614 -34.79 5.45 38.56
C SER A 614 -34.26 4.22 39.33
N GLY A 615 -35.00 3.12 39.30
CA GLY A 615 -34.62 1.86 39.95
C GLY A 615 -33.39 1.21 39.31
N ALA A 616 -33.30 1.22 37.98
CA ALA A 616 -32.15 0.73 37.22
C ALA A 616 -30.89 1.56 37.51
N GLY A 617 -31.01 2.89 37.53
CA GLY A 617 -29.92 3.79 37.91
C GLY A 617 -29.43 3.53 39.33
N LEU A 618 -30.34 3.37 40.30
CA LEU A 618 -30.00 3.07 41.68
C LEU A 618 -29.34 1.69 41.84
N ALA A 619 -29.85 0.66 41.15
CA ALA A 619 -29.29 -0.68 41.16
C ALA A 619 -27.87 -0.71 40.56
N ILE A 620 -27.65 0.02 39.46
CA ILE A 620 -26.32 0.19 38.87
C ILE A 620 -25.38 0.87 39.87
N VAL A 621 -25.81 1.95 40.55
CA VAL A 621 -24.99 2.62 41.58
C VAL A 621 -24.63 1.67 42.74
N ILE A 622 -25.58 0.88 43.23
CA ILE A 622 -25.34 -0.08 44.32
C ILE A 622 -24.38 -1.20 43.87
N LEU A 623 -24.56 -1.74 42.66
CA LEU A 623 -23.68 -2.76 42.09
C LEU A 623 -22.26 -2.21 41.85
N SER A 624 -22.16 -0.96 41.40
CA SER A 624 -20.89 -0.24 41.24
C SER A 624 -20.14 -0.09 42.56
N PHE A 625 -20.88 0.24 43.63
CA PHE A 625 -20.33 0.36 44.98
C PHE A 625 -19.92 -1.00 45.55
N TYR A 626 -20.67 -2.06 45.26
CA TYR A 626 -20.29 -3.43 45.63
C TYR A 626 -19.00 -3.88 44.92
N LEU A 627 -18.87 -3.61 43.62
CA LEU A 627 -17.67 -3.92 42.83
C LEU A 627 -16.47 -3.05 43.25
N PHE A 628 -16.69 -1.80 43.68
CA PHE A 628 -15.65 -0.95 44.30
C PHE A 628 -15.05 -1.61 45.54
N CYS A 629 -15.91 -2.08 46.44
CA CYS A 629 -15.48 -2.73 47.68
C CYS A 629 -14.69 -4.03 47.43
N ARG A 630 -14.68 -4.56 46.20
CA ARG A 630 -13.90 -5.72 45.77
C ARG A 630 -12.69 -5.41 44.87
N GLY A 631 -12.37 -4.13 44.67
CA GLY A 631 -11.17 -3.70 43.95
C GLY A 631 -11.29 -3.60 42.42
N GLY A 632 -12.50 -3.63 41.86
CA GLY A 632 -12.74 -3.35 40.44
C GLY A 632 -12.62 -1.86 40.09
N SER A 633 -12.40 -1.51 38.81
CA SER A 633 -12.39 -0.10 38.37
C SER A 633 -13.83 0.42 38.13
N ILE A 634 -14.19 1.57 38.73
CA ILE A 634 -15.60 1.95 39.04
C ILE A 634 -16.13 3.12 38.19
N ILE A 635 -15.34 3.60 37.24
CA ILE A 635 -15.55 4.93 36.66
C ILE A 635 -16.87 4.99 35.86
N TRP A 636 -17.08 4.04 34.96
CA TRP A 636 -18.22 4.07 34.04
C TRP A 636 -19.58 3.78 34.70
N PRO A 637 -19.71 2.80 35.60
CA PRO A 637 -20.98 2.51 36.25
C PRO A 637 -21.50 3.65 37.16
N CYS A 638 -20.61 4.36 37.86
CA CYS A 638 -20.98 5.56 38.64
C CYS A 638 -21.35 6.76 37.76
N VAL A 639 -20.63 6.98 36.65
CA VAL A 639 -20.96 8.02 35.66
C VAL A 639 -22.31 7.76 35.01
N ILE A 640 -22.60 6.50 34.65
CA ILE A 640 -23.88 6.08 34.07
C ILE A 640 -25.02 6.22 35.10
N GLY A 641 -24.80 5.79 36.35
CA GLY A 641 -25.77 5.92 37.43
C GLY A 641 -26.14 7.37 37.76
N LEU A 642 -25.15 8.27 37.83
CA LEU A 642 -25.36 9.70 38.05
C LEU A 642 -26.02 10.37 36.83
N GLY A 643 -25.61 10.01 35.61
CA GLY A 643 -26.22 10.50 34.37
C GLY A 643 -27.70 10.12 34.28
N LEU A 644 -28.06 8.88 34.62
CA LEU A 644 -29.45 8.40 34.64
C LEU A 644 -30.28 9.07 35.74
N ALA A 645 -29.75 9.21 36.96
CA ALA A 645 -30.44 9.88 38.06
C ALA A 645 -30.74 11.36 37.74
N ALA A 646 -29.79 12.03 37.12
CA ALA A 646 -29.91 13.45 36.82
C ALA A 646 -30.72 13.70 35.52
N ALA A 647 -30.71 12.79 34.54
CA ALA A 647 -31.65 12.78 33.43
C ALA A 647 -33.10 12.57 33.91
N THR A 648 -33.29 11.70 34.91
CA THR A 648 -34.58 11.47 35.58
C THR A 648 -35.07 12.74 36.30
N ALA A 649 -34.19 13.42 37.03
CA ALA A 649 -34.52 14.70 37.69
C ALA A 649 -34.92 15.79 36.68
N ALA A 650 -34.23 15.88 35.55
CA ALA A 650 -34.60 16.80 34.48
C ALA A 650 -35.93 16.41 33.80
N MET A 651 -36.22 15.12 33.66
CA MET A 651 -37.51 14.63 33.15
C MET A 651 -38.71 14.98 34.04
N LEU A 652 -38.50 15.21 35.34
CA LEU A 652 -39.52 15.67 36.29
C LEU A 652 -39.83 17.19 36.20
N ILE A 653 -39.05 17.96 35.44
CA ILE A 653 -39.31 19.39 35.21
C ILE A 653 -40.59 19.54 34.34
N PRO A 654 -41.59 20.34 34.75
CA PRO A 654 -42.85 20.51 34.02
C PRO A 654 -42.66 21.00 32.57
N SER A 655 -43.44 20.44 31.64
CA SER A 655 -43.32 20.65 30.18
C SER A 655 -43.40 22.10 29.70
N LYS A 656 -43.97 23.01 30.52
CA LYS A 656 -44.06 24.45 30.22
C LYS A 656 -42.71 25.17 30.15
N HIS A 657 -41.62 24.52 30.58
CA HIS A 657 -40.25 25.03 30.48
C HIS A 657 -39.36 24.12 29.62
N SER A 658 -39.84 23.72 28.44
CA SER A 658 -39.16 22.77 27.54
C SER A 658 -37.72 23.17 27.21
N ALA A 659 -37.43 24.47 27.03
CA ALA A 659 -36.09 24.95 26.78
C ALA A 659 -35.15 24.77 28.00
N ILE A 660 -35.62 25.07 29.21
CA ILE A 660 -34.84 24.87 30.44
C ILE A 660 -34.63 23.39 30.71
N LYS A 661 -35.65 22.55 30.43
CA LYS A 661 -35.58 21.10 30.55
C LYS A 661 -34.51 20.49 29.63
N TRP A 662 -34.46 20.91 28.36
CA TRP A 662 -33.44 20.48 27.42
C TRP A 662 -32.04 21.01 27.77
N ILE A 663 -31.93 22.26 28.23
CA ILE A 663 -30.66 22.84 28.69
C ILE A 663 -30.15 22.08 29.92
N SER A 664 -31.00 21.84 30.91
CA SER A 664 -30.63 21.07 32.11
C SER A 664 -30.25 19.63 31.76
N LEU A 665 -30.97 18.96 30.85
CA LEU A 665 -30.65 17.60 30.41
C LEU A 665 -29.30 17.54 29.69
N ALA A 666 -29.03 18.47 28.77
CA ALA A 666 -27.77 18.54 28.05
C ALA A 666 -26.61 18.92 29.00
N THR A 667 -26.76 19.96 29.81
CA THR A 667 -25.74 20.35 30.80
C THR A 667 -25.45 19.21 31.78
N ILE A 668 -26.45 18.47 32.23
CA ILE A 668 -26.24 17.37 33.17
C ILE A 668 -25.54 16.18 32.50
N VAL A 669 -26.00 15.77 31.31
CA VAL A 669 -25.44 14.61 30.58
C VAL A 669 -24.00 14.88 30.14
N TYR A 670 -23.67 16.11 29.76
CA TYR A 670 -22.32 16.45 29.28
C TYR A 670 -21.38 16.94 30.38
N THR A 671 -21.85 17.69 31.38
CA THR A 671 -20.95 18.32 32.38
C THR A 671 -20.70 17.42 33.59
N ALA A 672 -21.65 16.54 33.97
CA ALA A 672 -21.48 15.66 35.13
C ALA A 672 -20.39 14.58 34.94
N PRO A 673 -20.25 13.91 33.77
CA PRO A 673 -19.15 12.99 33.53
C PRO A 673 -17.78 13.69 33.59
N ILE A 674 -17.70 14.92 33.09
CA ILE A 674 -16.46 15.72 33.04
C ILE A 674 -16.01 16.11 34.46
N ILE A 675 -16.92 16.60 35.30
CA ILE A 675 -16.61 16.95 36.70
C ILE A 675 -16.14 15.71 37.48
N LEU A 676 -16.73 14.55 37.20
CA LEU A 676 -16.32 13.28 37.83
C LEU A 676 -14.92 12.84 37.37
N ILE A 677 -14.61 12.96 36.08
CA ILE A 677 -13.28 12.66 35.53
C ILE A 677 -12.23 13.59 36.15
N VAL A 678 -12.54 14.88 36.33
CA VAL A 678 -11.63 15.85 36.99
C VAL A 678 -11.37 15.48 38.44
N LEU A 679 -12.42 15.21 39.22
CA LEU A 679 -12.28 14.80 40.63
C LEU A 679 -11.49 13.50 40.77
N PHE A 680 -11.70 12.55 39.86
CA PHE A 680 -10.97 11.29 39.84
C PHE A 680 -9.50 11.49 39.50
N THR A 681 -9.19 12.24 38.45
CA THR A 681 -7.81 12.53 38.02
C THR A 681 -7.01 13.26 39.11
N MET A 682 -7.67 14.14 39.87
CA MET A 682 -7.09 14.81 41.04
C MET A 682 -6.85 13.87 42.23
N LEU A 683 -7.62 12.78 42.35
CA LEU A 683 -7.56 11.85 43.48
C LEU A 683 -6.65 10.63 43.22
N THR A 684 -6.39 10.26 41.97
CA THR A 684 -5.72 8.98 41.64
C THR A 684 -4.33 9.08 41.02
N LEU A 685 -3.88 10.25 40.56
CA LEU A 685 -2.53 10.41 40.00
C LEU A 685 -1.58 11.10 40.99
N PRO A 686 -0.34 10.59 41.16
CA PRO A 686 0.68 11.28 41.94
C PRO A 686 1.05 12.59 41.22
N LEU A 687 0.70 13.70 41.87
CA LEU A 687 0.68 15.05 41.30
C LEU A 687 2.08 15.51 40.85
N ASN A 688 2.32 15.62 39.54
CA ASN A 688 3.40 16.43 39.00
C ASN A 688 2.80 17.56 38.14
N ASN A 689 3.25 18.80 38.40
CA ASN A 689 2.55 20.05 38.06
C ASN A 689 2.29 20.28 36.55
N THR A 690 3.03 19.59 35.68
CA THR A 690 2.97 19.77 34.22
C THR A 690 1.81 19.01 33.59
N HIS A 691 1.52 17.78 34.04
CA HIS A 691 0.39 16.99 33.53
C HIS A 691 -0.96 17.57 33.96
N ILE A 692 -1.03 18.14 35.17
CA ILE A 692 -2.24 18.81 35.66
C ILE A 692 -2.58 20.02 34.79
N LYS A 693 -1.59 20.82 34.38
CA LYS A 693 -1.81 21.96 33.49
C LYS A 693 -2.28 21.51 32.11
N SER A 694 -1.64 20.51 31.50
CA SER A 694 -2.05 20.02 30.17
C SER A 694 -3.45 19.39 30.19
N ILE A 695 -3.78 18.62 31.22
CA ILE A 695 -5.13 18.05 31.40
C ILE A 695 -6.15 19.17 31.65
N PHE A 696 -5.82 20.15 32.50
CA PHE A 696 -6.71 21.29 32.77
C PHE A 696 -6.94 22.16 31.53
N TYR A 697 -5.91 22.43 30.72
CA TYR A 697 -6.06 23.20 29.47
C TYR A 697 -6.79 22.40 28.39
N GLY A 698 -6.55 21.09 28.26
CA GLY A 698 -7.31 20.22 27.36
C GLY A 698 -8.79 20.17 27.72
N LEU A 699 -9.10 20.13 29.02
CA LEU A 699 -10.47 20.16 29.53
C LEU A 699 -11.14 21.53 29.39
N LEU A 700 -10.40 22.63 29.62
CA LEU A 700 -10.91 23.99 29.41
C LEU A 700 -11.23 24.23 27.93
N PHE A 701 -10.38 23.70 27.04
CA PHE A 701 -10.56 23.73 25.60
C PHE A 701 -11.79 22.92 25.16
N PHE A 702 -11.98 21.71 25.72
CA PHE A 702 -13.13 20.86 25.42
C PHE A 702 -14.45 21.43 25.96
N LEU A 703 -14.42 22.02 27.16
CA LEU A 703 -15.58 22.73 27.73
C LEU A 703 -15.95 23.95 26.87
N PHE A 704 -14.95 24.71 26.41
CA PHE A 704 -15.14 25.84 25.51
C PHE A 704 -15.79 25.41 24.18
N PHE A 705 -15.32 24.31 23.59
CA PHE A 705 -15.91 23.72 22.38
C PHE A 705 -17.35 23.25 22.61
N THR A 706 -17.61 22.54 23.72
CA THR A 706 -18.96 22.06 24.04
C THR A 706 -19.94 23.23 24.23
N LEU A 707 -19.48 24.33 24.84
CA LEU A 707 -20.28 25.55 24.98
C LEU A 707 -20.52 26.26 23.63
N ILE A 708 -19.53 26.25 22.73
CA ILE A 708 -19.68 26.74 21.35
C ILE A 708 -20.69 25.88 20.58
N ASP A 709 -20.61 24.57 20.66
CA ASP A 709 -21.54 23.65 20.00
C ASP A 709 -22.97 23.80 20.53
N MET A 710 -23.12 23.98 21.85
CA MET A 710 -24.42 24.30 22.44
C MET A 710 -24.94 25.66 21.98
N ALA A 711 -24.08 26.67 21.82
CA ALA A 711 -24.45 27.98 21.29
C ALA A 711 -24.83 27.92 19.80
N ALA A 712 -24.10 27.12 19.02
CA ALA A 712 -24.37 26.86 17.60
C ALA A 712 -25.69 26.10 17.40
N ALA A 713 -25.92 25.03 18.17
CA ALA A 713 -27.18 24.30 18.20
C ALA A 713 -28.37 25.20 18.56
N ARG A 714 -28.18 26.16 19.48
CA ARG A 714 -29.18 27.17 19.81
C ARG A 714 -29.44 28.14 18.66
N PHE A 715 -28.40 28.61 17.97
CA PHE A 715 -28.54 29.48 16.80
C PHE A 715 -29.25 28.78 15.64
N ILE A 716 -28.89 27.53 15.37
CA ILE A 716 -29.51 26.68 14.35
C ILE A 716 -30.97 26.39 14.70
N GLY A 717 -31.26 26.01 15.95
CA GLY A 717 -32.62 25.77 16.44
C GLY A 717 -33.52 27.02 16.36
N LEU A 718 -32.98 28.20 16.69
CA LEU A 718 -33.68 29.48 16.53
C LEU A 718 -33.92 29.85 15.06
N GLY A 719 -32.97 29.54 14.18
CA GLY A 719 -33.10 29.71 12.73
C GLY A 719 -34.21 28.82 12.17
N ILE A 720 -34.23 27.55 12.53
CA ILE A 720 -35.25 26.56 12.15
C ILE A 720 -36.62 26.97 12.68
N TYR A 721 -36.72 27.37 13.96
CA TYR A 721 -37.98 27.82 14.54
C TYR A 721 -38.55 29.06 13.82
N LYS A 722 -37.70 30.05 13.50
CA LYS A 722 -38.11 31.23 12.72
C LYS A 722 -38.52 30.87 11.29
N LEU A 723 -37.84 29.91 10.67
CA LEU A 723 -38.15 29.43 9.32
C LEU A 723 -39.50 28.70 9.30
N ILE A 724 -39.74 27.79 10.24
CA ILE A 724 -41.01 27.07 10.40
C ILE A 724 -42.15 28.05 10.68
N ASN A 725 -41.97 29.03 11.56
CA ASN A 725 -43.02 30.05 11.79
C ASN A 725 -43.29 30.91 10.56
N ARG A 726 -42.30 31.19 9.70
CA ARG A 726 -42.52 31.88 8.41
C ARG A 726 -43.27 31.01 7.40
N LEU A 727 -43.03 29.69 7.42
CA LEU A 727 -43.66 28.74 6.50
C LEU A 727 -45.09 28.36 6.95
N VAL A 728 -45.35 28.33 8.26
CA VAL A 728 -46.64 27.89 8.84
C VAL A 728 -47.64 29.03 9.00
N VAL A 729 -47.21 30.30 9.03
CA VAL A 729 -48.11 31.48 9.20
C VAL A 729 -48.59 32.08 7.86
N LYS A 730 -48.46 31.37 6.73
CA LYS A 730 -49.27 31.69 5.55
C LYS A 730 -50.70 31.16 5.77
N LYS A 731 -51.55 32.00 6.35
CA LYS A 731 -53.01 31.79 6.43
C LYS A 731 -53.57 31.40 5.04
N PRO A 732 -54.46 30.40 4.94
CA PRO A 732 -55.28 30.23 3.75
C PRO A 732 -56.21 31.44 3.64
N VAL A 733 -56.21 32.06 2.45
CA VAL A 733 -57.22 33.04 2.06
C VAL A 733 -58.53 32.29 1.87
N ASP A 734 -59.58 32.79 2.53
CA ASP A 734 -60.94 32.27 2.50
C ASP A 734 -61.46 32.09 1.06
N THR A 735 -61.89 30.87 0.72
CA THR A 735 -62.82 30.62 -0.38
C THR A 735 -64.08 30.01 0.23
N ALA A 736 -64.98 30.88 0.65
CA ALA A 736 -66.35 30.54 0.97
C ALA A 736 -67.18 30.46 -0.32
N ALA A 737 -68.10 29.51 -0.30
CA ALA A 737 -68.83 28.93 -1.39
C ALA A 737 -70.15 29.66 -1.72
N GLU A 738 -70.89 29.03 -2.64
CA GLU A 738 -72.32 29.17 -2.97
C GLU A 738 -72.64 30.25 -4.03
N GLY A 739 -73.38 29.98 -5.11
CA GLY A 739 -74.18 28.82 -5.47
C GLY A 739 -75.39 29.28 -6.30
N GLY A 740 -75.55 28.72 -7.50
CA GLY A 740 -76.85 28.55 -8.16
C GLY A 740 -77.42 29.70 -9.01
N ARG A 741 -77.57 29.45 -10.32
CA ARG A 741 -78.89 29.32 -10.98
C ARG A 741 -78.79 28.87 -12.43
N THR A 742 -79.74 28.03 -12.80
CA THR A 742 -80.04 27.49 -14.13
C THR A 742 -80.77 28.49 -15.03
N ASP A 743 -80.72 28.17 -16.33
CA ASP A 743 -81.74 28.37 -17.38
C ASP A 743 -81.69 29.56 -18.36
N VAL A 744 -81.59 29.13 -19.64
CA VAL A 744 -82.24 29.60 -20.89
C VAL A 744 -81.77 30.91 -21.53
N GLY A 745 -81.27 30.78 -22.77
CA GLY A 745 -81.01 31.87 -23.71
C GLY A 745 -79.84 31.56 -24.64
#